data_AF-A0AAU7GBI2-F1
#
_entry.id   AF-A0AAU7GBI2-F1
#
_cell.length_a   1.000
_cell.length_b   1.000
_cell.length_c   1.000
_cell.angle_alpha   90.00
_cell.angle_beta   90.00
_cell.angle_gamma   90.00
#
_symmetry.space_group_name_H-M   'P 1'
#
loop_
_entity.id
_entity.type
_entity.pdbx_description
1 polymer ?
#
loop_
_entity_poly.entity_id
_entity_poly.type
_entity_poly.pdbx_seq_one_letter_code
_entity_poly.pdbx_strand_id
1 'polypeptide(L)'
;MIERPSFRRRLGRRVIAAGVAATLALTAASVFAGAATATAAPAPCAPQYEVTATIPTATQPTDIALLPDGSRAYVASVSGQVQVVNTSTNAITANITLPGYQVLQVATSPDGKTVYALSRNASYLLDSSLPGTVSVIDTATNTVTATIPVGNTPNTFALSPDGTTLYVGYLISVNSTGTKYGFGGVIDVIDTTTKTVAGSFPISSADAIGTVAMRFSEDGSFAYLVLSSGQVQVFDTATRSSTAAITVGASPYGVAFSPDGSRAYVPSVGSGTVSVIDTARKAVIGTVDLDGSPIAVAVSPDGNMVYVSDYSGGSVAVIDASTNAVITRVPVGTQPARMAVTSDGRHIYVPNAGSNTVSLLTMNLCHTVTFDTNGGSGQLADQTSSVSAALSANTFTRSGYTMTGWNTAADGSGTAYADGATFSFTTDLTLYAQWSAAADWVRLAGPDRYGTAAAVAEHGFSGTADTVYVATGLNFPDALTAGPVAAREKAPILLTDQKKIPAATSTALKRLHPSSIVVVGGTGAVSASVASQLARLDGVTKVTRIGGIDRYETSRLLADRAFANGATSAFVATGVNYPDALSASAPAGKIGAPILLVNGTKTNVDAATKAQLTKLKTTTTYVVGGTGVITDTIEDDLPDAIRLAGMDRYATNLAVAKRFYSSAENIYVATGRNFPDALVGGVLATLDEGPLLLATKTAWPAATLSYAASLGFAHGHLLGGTGVLDDNLKAMNTTF
;
A
#
# COMPACT_ATOMS: atom_id res chain seq x y z
N MET A 1 86.56 -33.06 4.64
CA MET A 1 87.97 -32.66 4.40
C MET A 1 87.98 -31.18 4.04
N ILE A 2 88.30 -30.34 5.05
CA ILE A 2 89.25 -29.20 5.05
C ILE A 2 89.75 -28.82 3.63
N GLU A 3 89.69 -27.61 3.06
CA GLU A 3 89.81 -26.24 3.62
C GLU A 3 89.30 -25.17 2.61
N ARG A 4 88.90 -24.00 3.13
CA ARG A 4 88.81 -22.67 2.48
C ARG A 4 89.98 -21.83 3.06
N PRO A 5 90.46 -20.67 2.52
CA PRO A 5 89.58 -19.50 2.25
C PRO A 5 90.05 -18.34 1.32
N SER A 6 89.07 -17.44 1.03
CA SER A 6 89.17 -15.95 0.91
C SER A 6 89.79 -15.33 -0.38
N PHE A 7 89.41 -14.16 -0.95
CA PHE A 7 88.53 -13.01 -0.60
C PHE A 7 88.32 -12.06 -1.82
N ARG A 8 87.10 -11.48 -2.00
CA ARG A 8 86.69 -10.07 -2.42
C ARG A 8 87.31 -9.37 -3.67
N ARG A 9 86.66 -8.47 -4.47
CA ARG A 9 85.54 -7.48 -4.32
C ARG A 9 85.20 -6.77 -5.69
N ARG A 10 83.94 -6.28 -5.85
CA ARG A 10 83.41 -5.04 -6.54
C ARG A 10 83.54 -4.89 -8.09
N LEU A 11 82.67 -4.22 -8.88
CA LEU A 11 81.42 -3.43 -8.77
C LEU A 11 80.82 -3.24 -10.19
N GLY A 12 79.51 -3.00 -10.34
CA GLY A 12 78.99 -2.08 -11.38
C GLY A 12 77.72 -2.47 -12.17
N ARG A 13 76.56 -1.93 -11.73
CA ARG A 13 75.36 -1.43 -12.48
C ARG A 13 74.77 -2.26 -13.65
N ARG A 14 73.47 -2.35 -13.93
CA ARG A 14 72.12 -1.97 -13.41
C ARG A 14 71.20 -2.28 -14.63
N VAL A 15 70.08 -3.02 -14.53
CA VAL A 15 68.66 -2.55 -14.68
C VAL A 15 67.97 -3.48 -15.71
N ILE A 16 66.73 -4.00 -15.64
CA ILE A 16 65.54 -4.11 -14.76
C ILE A 16 64.75 -5.29 -15.43
N ALA A 17 64.42 -6.42 -14.80
CA ALA A 17 63.45 -6.73 -13.72
C ALA A 17 61.97 -6.61 -14.15
N ALA A 18 61.01 -7.39 -13.68
CA ALA A 18 60.92 -8.68 -12.98
C ALA A 18 59.40 -8.93 -12.77
N GLY A 19 59.01 -10.20 -12.62
CA GLY A 19 57.72 -10.57 -12.05
C GLY A 19 57.83 -10.95 -10.56
N VAL A 20 56.64 -11.13 -9.98
CA VAL A 20 56.28 -11.90 -8.77
C VAL A 20 56.20 -11.16 -7.42
N ALA A 21 55.01 -11.38 -6.83
CA ALA A 21 54.43 -11.09 -5.53
C ALA A 21 55.32 -11.25 -4.27
N ALA A 22 55.03 -10.43 -3.24
CA ALA A 22 54.45 -10.86 -1.95
C ALA A 22 54.39 -9.70 -0.93
N THR A 23 53.20 -9.56 -0.33
CA THR A 23 52.86 -9.21 1.06
C THR A 23 53.77 -8.26 1.88
N LEU A 24 53.25 -7.10 2.29
CA LEU A 24 53.72 -6.38 3.48
C LEU A 24 52.58 -5.65 4.22
N ALA A 25 52.60 -5.80 5.53
CA ALA A 25 51.70 -5.20 6.52
C ALA A 25 51.83 -3.68 6.57
N LEU A 26 50.71 -2.98 6.81
CA LEU A 26 50.71 -1.58 7.22
C LEU A 26 50.20 -1.43 8.66
N THR A 27 51.07 -0.96 9.53
CA THR A 27 50.75 -0.36 10.83
C THR A 27 50.37 1.12 10.66
N ALA A 28 49.45 1.54 11.55
CA ALA A 28 48.78 2.83 11.64
C ALA A 28 49.61 4.11 11.46
N ALA A 29 49.01 5.09 10.79
CA ALA A 29 49.18 6.51 11.09
C ALA A 29 47.82 7.21 10.89
N SER A 30 47.19 7.57 12.01
CA SER A 30 45.97 8.36 12.12
C SER A 30 46.27 9.85 11.92
N VAL A 31 45.65 10.48 10.92
CA VAL A 31 45.42 11.93 10.87
C VAL A 31 44.01 12.17 10.32
N PHE A 32 43.26 13.00 11.04
CA PHE A 32 41.84 13.31 10.88
C PHE A 32 41.45 13.79 9.47
N ALA A 33 40.53 13.06 8.83
CA ALA A 33 39.54 13.60 7.91
C ALA A 33 38.26 12.78 8.08
N GLY A 34 37.18 13.42 8.54
CA GLY A 34 35.89 12.79 8.74
C GLY A 34 35.29 12.34 7.41
N ALA A 35 35.54 11.10 7.02
CA ALA A 35 34.75 10.41 6.01
C ALA A 35 33.53 9.82 6.73
N ALA A 36 32.36 10.37 6.46
CA ALA A 36 31.11 9.70 6.73
C ALA A 36 31.21 8.29 6.14
N THR A 37 31.08 7.28 6.99
CA THR A 37 30.95 5.89 6.56
C THR A 37 29.66 5.83 5.74
N ALA A 38 29.79 5.89 4.41
CA ALA A 38 28.73 5.46 3.53
C ALA A 38 28.50 3.97 3.84
N THR A 39 27.48 3.71 4.65
CA THR A 39 26.92 2.37 4.80
C THR A 39 26.64 1.85 3.40
N ALA A 40 27.22 0.70 3.06
CA ALA A 40 26.92 0.03 1.80
C ALA A 40 25.39 -0.01 1.64
N ALA A 41 24.90 0.47 0.49
CA ALA A 41 23.48 0.40 0.17
C ALA A 41 23.00 -1.04 0.44
N PRO A 42 21.82 -1.23 1.06
CA PRO A 42 21.27 -2.56 1.25
C PRO A 42 21.30 -3.30 -0.09
N ALA A 43 21.68 -4.58 -0.07
CA ALA A 43 21.68 -5.39 -1.29
C ALA A 43 20.32 -5.22 -1.96
N PRO A 44 20.25 -4.80 -3.23
CA PRO A 44 18.98 -4.62 -3.90
C PRO A 44 18.21 -5.93 -3.78
N CYS A 45 16.90 -5.85 -3.49
CA CYS A 45 16.10 -7.06 -3.54
C CYS A 45 16.24 -7.70 -4.93
N ALA A 46 16.15 -9.03 -5.00
CA ALA A 46 16.18 -9.70 -6.29
C ALA A 46 14.92 -9.30 -7.07
N PRO A 47 15.03 -8.89 -8.37
CA PRO A 47 13.87 -8.57 -9.17
C PRO A 47 12.92 -9.77 -9.19
N GLN A 48 11.63 -9.49 -9.07
CA GLN A 48 10.59 -10.52 -9.11
C GLN A 48 9.96 -10.57 -10.50
N TYR A 49 9.54 -11.76 -10.91
CA TYR A 49 8.90 -11.99 -12.20
C TYR A 49 7.52 -12.57 -11.98
N GLU A 50 6.52 -12.01 -12.66
CA GLU A 50 5.15 -12.49 -12.61
C GLU A 50 4.48 -12.44 -13.98
N VAL A 51 3.48 -13.31 -14.19
CA VAL A 51 2.62 -13.24 -15.36
C VAL A 51 1.55 -12.18 -15.11
N THR A 52 1.62 -11.04 -15.78
CA THR A 52 0.68 -9.92 -15.62
C THR A 52 -0.47 -9.97 -16.61
N ALA A 53 -0.33 -10.71 -17.72
CA ALA A 53 -1.41 -10.96 -18.67
C ALA A 53 -1.26 -12.31 -19.38
N THR A 54 -2.40 -12.86 -19.81
CA THR A 54 -2.47 -14.04 -20.69
C THR A 54 -3.38 -13.70 -21.86
N ILE A 55 -2.81 -13.67 -23.07
CA ILE A 55 -3.48 -13.26 -24.30
C ILE A 55 -3.92 -14.53 -25.05
N PRO A 56 -5.21 -14.79 -25.27
CA PRO A 56 -5.66 -15.90 -26.10
C PRO A 56 -5.25 -15.69 -27.55
N THR A 57 -4.71 -16.72 -28.20
CA THR A 57 -4.23 -16.64 -29.59
C THR A 57 -4.89 -17.69 -30.49
N ALA A 58 -4.52 -17.67 -31.77
CA ALA A 58 -4.77 -18.76 -32.71
C ALA A 58 -4.08 -20.05 -32.26
N THR A 59 -4.49 -21.17 -32.87
CA THR A 59 -4.07 -22.52 -32.47
C THR A 59 -2.56 -22.73 -32.60
N GLN A 60 -1.91 -23.13 -31.51
CA GLN A 60 -0.48 -23.42 -31.39
C GLN A 60 0.40 -22.28 -31.91
N PRO A 61 0.52 -21.18 -31.14
CA PRO A 61 1.45 -20.12 -31.47
C PRO A 61 2.90 -20.65 -31.38
N THR A 62 3.71 -20.37 -32.40
CA THR A 62 5.04 -21.00 -32.62
C THR A 62 6.20 -20.06 -32.34
N ASP A 63 6.01 -18.77 -32.57
CA ASP A 63 7.04 -17.74 -32.47
C ASP A 63 6.42 -16.36 -32.30
N ILE A 64 7.21 -15.41 -31.82
CA ILE A 64 6.79 -14.02 -31.69
C ILE A 64 7.95 -13.07 -31.98
N ALA A 65 7.66 -11.97 -32.67
CA ALA A 65 8.61 -10.88 -32.91
C ALA A 65 8.01 -9.54 -32.51
N LEU A 66 8.80 -8.70 -31.83
CA LEU A 66 8.43 -7.34 -31.46
C LEU A 66 8.95 -6.34 -32.50
N LEU A 67 8.19 -5.28 -32.75
CA LEU A 67 8.73 -4.12 -33.46
C LEU A 67 9.86 -3.49 -32.63
N PRO A 68 10.86 -2.84 -33.27
CA PRO A 68 11.95 -2.17 -32.56
C PRO A 68 11.48 -1.11 -31.57
N ASP A 69 10.36 -0.44 -31.86
CA ASP A 69 9.73 0.55 -30.98
C ASP A 69 8.91 -0.07 -29.84
N GLY A 70 8.79 -1.41 -29.81
CA GLY A 70 8.03 -2.16 -28.82
C GLY A 70 6.51 -2.00 -28.91
N SER A 71 5.97 -1.27 -29.88
CA SER A 71 4.54 -0.91 -29.94
C SER A 71 3.62 -2.09 -30.28
N ARG A 72 4.15 -3.09 -31.01
CA ARG A 72 3.40 -4.25 -31.47
C ARG A 72 4.24 -5.52 -31.44
N ALA A 73 3.56 -6.63 -31.21
CA ALA A 73 4.10 -7.97 -31.37
C ALA A 73 3.37 -8.71 -32.49
N TYR A 74 4.10 -9.49 -33.26
CA TYR A 74 3.57 -10.35 -34.32
C TYR A 74 3.74 -11.81 -33.88
N VAL A 75 2.63 -12.52 -33.69
CA VAL A 75 2.60 -13.90 -33.19
C VAL A 75 2.33 -14.85 -34.34
N ALA A 76 3.30 -15.73 -34.65
CA ALA A 76 3.14 -16.79 -35.63
C ALA A 76 2.36 -17.98 -35.06
N SER A 77 1.60 -18.68 -35.90
CA SER A 77 0.77 -19.81 -35.52
C SER A 77 0.74 -20.90 -36.58
N VAL A 78 0.63 -22.17 -36.16
CA VAL A 78 0.48 -23.30 -37.11
C VAL A 78 -0.85 -23.27 -37.85
N SER A 79 -1.79 -22.41 -37.45
CA SER A 79 -3.06 -22.19 -38.18
C SER A 79 -2.90 -21.41 -39.50
N GLY A 80 -1.68 -21.04 -39.89
CA GLY A 80 -1.43 -20.26 -41.09
C GLY A 80 -1.64 -18.74 -40.90
N GLN A 81 -1.62 -18.28 -39.65
CA GLN A 81 -1.90 -16.89 -39.29
C GLN A 81 -0.71 -16.23 -38.57
N VAL A 82 -0.59 -14.92 -38.77
CA VAL A 82 0.19 -14.02 -37.93
C VAL A 82 -0.78 -13.06 -37.24
N GLN A 83 -0.87 -13.12 -35.91
CA GLN A 83 -1.70 -12.21 -35.13
C GLN A 83 -0.89 -11.01 -34.66
N VAL A 84 -1.48 -9.82 -34.73
CA VAL A 84 -0.84 -8.58 -34.28
C VAL A 84 -1.40 -8.22 -32.91
N VAL A 85 -0.52 -8.13 -31.93
CA VAL A 85 -0.82 -7.73 -30.55
C VAL A 85 -0.34 -6.30 -30.34
N ASN A 86 -1.21 -5.43 -29.84
CA ASN A 86 -0.81 -4.13 -29.32
C ASN A 86 -0.26 -4.32 -27.89
N THR A 87 0.99 -3.92 -27.66
CA THR A 87 1.70 -4.21 -26.40
C THR A 87 1.24 -3.35 -25.23
N SER A 88 0.67 -2.16 -25.48
CA SER A 88 0.17 -1.30 -24.40
C SER A 88 -1.19 -1.75 -23.87
N THR A 89 -1.99 -2.42 -24.70
CA THR A 89 -3.33 -2.91 -24.33
C THR A 89 -3.41 -4.42 -24.19
N ASN A 90 -2.38 -5.15 -24.63
CA ASN A 90 -2.36 -6.62 -24.76
C ASN A 90 -3.51 -7.18 -25.60
N ALA A 91 -4.08 -6.37 -26.49
CA ALA A 91 -5.19 -6.77 -27.35
C ALA A 91 -4.69 -7.22 -28.72
N ILE A 92 -5.33 -8.25 -29.30
CA ILE A 92 -5.13 -8.61 -30.70
C ILE A 92 -5.87 -7.58 -31.57
N THR A 93 -5.12 -6.87 -32.42
CA THR A 93 -5.64 -5.80 -33.28
C THR A 93 -5.80 -6.21 -34.73
N ALA A 94 -5.12 -7.28 -35.18
CA ALA A 94 -5.26 -7.79 -36.54
C ALA A 94 -4.92 -9.30 -36.61
N ASN A 95 -5.48 -9.97 -37.62
CA ASN A 95 -5.17 -11.35 -37.98
C ASN A 95 -4.78 -11.37 -39.46
N ILE A 96 -3.53 -11.74 -39.76
CA ILE A 96 -2.98 -11.78 -41.11
C ILE A 96 -2.91 -13.24 -41.54
N THR A 97 -3.73 -13.64 -42.50
CA THR A 97 -3.69 -14.99 -43.06
C THR A 97 -2.64 -15.07 -44.16
N LEU A 98 -1.74 -16.05 -44.07
CA LEU A 98 -0.63 -16.20 -45.02
C LEU A 98 -0.85 -17.36 -45.99
N PRO A 99 -0.29 -17.29 -47.21
CA PRO A 99 -0.25 -18.42 -48.13
C PRO A 99 0.71 -19.50 -47.60
N GLY A 100 0.20 -20.71 -47.43
CA GLY A 100 0.89 -21.83 -46.76
C GLY A 100 -0.01 -22.43 -45.67
N TYR A 101 0.39 -23.57 -45.10
CA TYR A 101 -0.45 -24.27 -44.12
C TYR A 101 -0.09 -23.93 -42.67
N GLN A 102 1.19 -23.65 -42.37
CA GLN A 102 1.69 -23.39 -41.02
C GLN A 102 2.70 -22.24 -41.04
N VAL A 103 2.60 -21.28 -40.11
CA VAL A 103 3.63 -20.25 -39.90
C VAL A 103 4.53 -20.69 -38.75
N LEU A 104 5.84 -20.79 -39.01
CA LEU A 104 6.81 -21.38 -38.07
C LEU A 104 7.64 -20.35 -37.32
N GLN A 105 7.90 -19.21 -37.95
CA GLN A 105 8.79 -18.19 -37.42
C GLN A 105 8.43 -16.83 -38.02
N VAL A 106 8.64 -15.76 -37.26
CA VAL A 106 8.49 -14.36 -37.69
C VAL A 106 9.71 -13.54 -37.27
N ALA A 107 10.00 -12.47 -38.02
CA ALA A 107 11.05 -11.52 -37.69
C ALA A 107 10.65 -10.13 -38.19
N THR A 108 11.00 -9.11 -37.43
CA THR A 108 10.78 -7.69 -37.76
C THR A 108 12.05 -7.11 -38.37
N SER A 109 11.90 -6.22 -39.36
CA SER A 109 13.02 -5.47 -39.92
C SER A 109 13.57 -4.46 -38.89
N PRO A 110 14.87 -4.13 -38.96
CA PRO A 110 15.48 -3.15 -38.03
C PRO A 110 14.83 -1.77 -38.08
N ASP A 111 14.25 -1.38 -39.22
CA ASP A 111 13.52 -0.12 -39.39
C ASP A 111 12.05 -0.19 -38.93
N GLY A 112 11.58 -1.37 -38.50
CA GLY A 112 10.22 -1.62 -38.03
C GLY A 112 9.12 -1.56 -39.11
N LYS A 113 9.47 -1.42 -40.39
CA LYS A 113 8.49 -1.25 -41.47
C LYS A 113 7.98 -2.57 -42.07
N THR A 114 8.73 -3.65 -41.86
CA THR A 114 8.46 -4.95 -42.48
C THR A 114 8.50 -6.08 -41.46
N VAL A 115 7.58 -7.04 -41.62
CA VAL A 115 7.64 -8.34 -40.94
C VAL A 115 7.83 -9.43 -41.98
N TYR A 116 8.76 -10.34 -41.75
CA TYR A 116 8.95 -11.54 -42.53
C TYR A 116 8.37 -12.73 -41.77
N ALA A 117 7.60 -13.56 -42.46
CA ALA A 117 6.96 -14.74 -41.88
C ALA A 117 7.27 -15.98 -42.72
N LEU A 118 7.87 -16.99 -42.08
CA LEU A 118 8.24 -18.25 -42.72
C LEU A 118 7.09 -19.25 -42.60
N SER A 119 6.62 -19.73 -43.75
CA SER A 119 5.52 -20.69 -43.84
C SER A 119 5.96 -22.01 -44.47
N ARG A 120 5.37 -23.10 -43.99
CA ARG A 120 5.58 -24.46 -44.50
C ARG A 120 4.25 -25.14 -44.84
N ASN A 121 4.30 -26.09 -45.76
CA ASN A 121 3.22 -27.04 -46.00
C ASN A 121 3.15 -28.10 -44.86
N ALA A 122 1.93 -28.41 -44.40
CA ALA A 122 1.67 -29.25 -43.24
C ALA A 122 1.91 -30.74 -43.48
N SER A 123 1.90 -31.20 -44.74
CA SER A 123 1.86 -32.64 -45.01
C SER A 123 3.17 -33.38 -44.72
N TYR A 124 4.31 -32.72 -44.55
CA TYR A 124 5.67 -33.33 -44.61
C TYR A 124 5.93 -34.19 -45.87
N LEU A 125 4.94 -34.36 -46.74
CA LEU A 125 4.97 -35.13 -47.97
C LEU A 125 5.66 -34.30 -49.05
N LEU A 126 6.45 -35.01 -49.84
CA LEU A 126 7.35 -34.54 -50.91
C LEU A 126 6.58 -34.05 -52.14
N ASP A 127 5.54 -33.25 -51.95
CA ASP A 127 4.89 -32.60 -53.07
C ASP A 127 5.65 -31.33 -53.43
N SER A 128 6.57 -31.45 -54.40
CA SER A 128 7.31 -30.32 -54.96
C SER A 128 6.42 -29.29 -55.66
N SER A 129 5.11 -29.53 -55.79
CA SER A 129 4.15 -28.55 -56.30
C SER A 129 3.71 -27.51 -55.24
N LEU A 130 4.08 -27.69 -53.97
CA LEU A 130 3.71 -26.77 -52.87
C LEU A 130 4.95 -26.32 -52.05
N PRO A 131 5.76 -25.39 -52.59
CA PRO A 131 6.96 -24.89 -51.91
C PRO A 131 6.63 -24.17 -50.60
N GLY A 132 7.63 -24.09 -49.71
CA GLY A 132 7.57 -23.18 -48.58
C GLY A 132 7.58 -21.73 -49.04
N THR A 133 7.23 -20.79 -48.16
CA THR A 133 7.21 -19.36 -48.51
C THR A 133 7.78 -18.49 -47.40
N VAL A 134 8.32 -17.34 -47.78
CA VAL A 134 8.53 -16.19 -46.89
C VAL A 134 7.56 -15.09 -47.31
N SER A 135 6.59 -14.78 -46.47
CA SER A 135 5.68 -13.65 -46.68
C SER A 135 6.30 -12.37 -46.15
N VAL A 136 6.19 -11.29 -46.93
CA VAL A 136 6.65 -9.94 -46.58
C VAL A 136 5.44 -9.10 -46.23
N ILE A 137 5.33 -8.66 -44.98
CA ILE A 137 4.18 -7.96 -44.41
C ILE A 137 4.56 -6.51 -44.14
N ASP A 138 3.78 -5.58 -44.66
CA ASP A 138 3.91 -4.15 -44.33
C ASP A 138 3.30 -3.86 -42.97
N THR A 139 4.08 -3.25 -42.07
CA THR A 139 3.64 -3.04 -40.69
C THR A 139 2.67 -1.87 -40.56
N ALA A 140 2.64 -0.92 -41.49
CA ALA A 140 1.69 0.19 -41.41
C ALA A 140 0.25 -0.27 -41.72
N THR A 141 0.11 -1.19 -42.67
CA THR A 141 -1.18 -1.69 -43.18
C THR A 141 -1.55 -3.07 -42.68
N ASN A 142 -0.60 -3.83 -42.12
CA ASN A 142 -0.73 -5.25 -41.78
C ASN A 142 -1.13 -6.13 -42.99
N THR A 143 -0.64 -5.79 -44.18
CA THR A 143 -0.95 -6.52 -45.42
C THR A 143 0.28 -7.24 -45.98
N VAL A 144 0.08 -8.39 -46.63
CA VAL A 144 1.14 -9.12 -47.34
C VAL A 144 1.44 -8.39 -48.64
N THR A 145 2.65 -7.83 -48.77
CA THR A 145 3.11 -7.10 -49.96
C THR A 145 3.87 -7.97 -50.96
N ALA A 146 4.42 -9.09 -50.51
CA ALA A 146 5.05 -10.09 -51.37
C ALA A 146 5.03 -11.46 -50.71
N THR A 147 5.12 -12.51 -51.53
CA THR A 147 5.33 -13.89 -51.08
C THR A 147 6.46 -14.47 -51.90
N ILE A 148 7.55 -14.84 -51.22
CA ILE A 148 8.78 -15.33 -51.84
C ILE A 148 8.75 -16.86 -51.74
N PRO A 149 8.66 -17.60 -52.85
CA PRO A 149 8.77 -19.05 -52.83
C PRO A 149 10.18 -19.46 -52.39
N VAL A 150 10.27 -20.46 -51.52
CA VAL A 150 11.51 -21.07 -51.06
C VAL A 150 11.44 -22.60 -51.25
N GLY A 151 12.52 -23.31 -50.97
CA GLY A 151 12.56 -24.77 -51.09
C GLY A 151 11.50 -25.49 -50.24
N ASN A 152 11.38 -26.81 -50.43
CA ASN A 152 10.48 -27.62 -49.60
C ASN A 152 11.03 -27.75 -48.18
N THR A 153 10.13 -27.91 -47.21
CA THR A 153 10.46 -28.13 -45.78
C THR A 153 11.31 -27.04 -45.09
N PRO A 154 11.04 -25.73 -45.30
CA PRO A 154 11.69 -24.71 -44.50
C PRO A 154 11.34 -24.89 -43.01
N ASN A 155 12.26 -24.52 -42.14
CA ASN A 155 12.10 -24.71 -40.70
C ASN A 155 12.50 -23.49 -39.86
N THR A 156 13.54 -22.79 -40.27
CA THR A 156 14.00 -21.59 -39.59
C THR A 156 14.52 -20.59 -40.60
N PHE A 157 14.53 -19.33 -40.22
CA PHE A 157 15.21 -18.28 -40.96
C PHE A 157 15.88 -17.29 -40.01
N ALA A 158 16.81 -16.52 -40.56
CA ALA A 158 17.44 -15.42 -39.86
C ALA A 158 17.47 -14.20 -40.77
N LEU A 159 17.10 -13.05 -40.24
CA LEU A 159 17.27 -11.75 -40.88
C LEU A 159 18.61 -11.16 -40.42
N SER A 160 19.40 -10.60 -41.33
CA SER A 160 20.64 -9.91 -41.00
C SER A 160 20.38 -8.64 -40.18
N PRO A 161 21.33 -8.19 -39.33
CA PRO A 161 21.14 -6.99 -38.50
C PRO A 161 20.88 -5.70 -39.28
N ASP A 162 21.35 -5.62 -40.53
CA ASP A 162 21.08 -4.50 -41.46
C ASP A 162 19.74 -4.64 -42.20
N GLY A 163 19.05 -5.78 -42.06
CA GLY A 163 17.77 -6.08 -42.70
C GLY A 163 17.83 -6.36 -44.20
N THR A 164 19.03 -6.42 -44.82
CA THR A 164 19.18 -6.54 -46.28
C THR A 164 19.10 -7.99 -46.78
N THR A 165 19.39 -8.95 -45.90
CA THR A 165 19.58 -10.34 -46.27
C THR A 165 18.84 -11.28 -45.32
N LEU A 166 18.20 -12.30 -45.87
CA LEU A 166 17.48 -13.29 -45.09
C LEU A 166 17.96 -14.70 -45.47
N TYR A 167 18.45 -15.46 -44.48
CA TYR A 167 18.87 -16.85 -44.68
C TYR A 167 17.74 -17.79 -44.29
N VAL A 168 17.43 -18.77 -45.13
CA VAL A 168 16.40 -19.80 -44.87
C VAL A 168 17.05 -21.17 -44.76
N GLY A 169 16.79 -21.84 -43.64
CA GLY A 169 17.27 -23.18 -43.33
C GLY A 169 16.17 -24.24 -43.42
N TYR A 170 16.58 -25.43 -43.83
CA TYR A 170 15.71 -26.56 -44.13
C TYR A 170 15.96 -27.76 -43.20
N LEU A 171 14.92 -28.58 -43.00
CA LEU A 171 15.05 -29.89 -42.36
C LEU A 171 15.28 -31.00 -43.39
N ILE A 172 15.93 -32.08 -42.97
CA ILE A 172 15.87 -33.37 -43.68
C ILE A 172 14.88 -34.26 -42.95
N SER A 173 13.85 -34.72 -43.66
CA SER A 173 12.97 -35.79 -43.19
C SER A 173 13.62 -37.14 -43.49
N VAL A 174 13.55 -38.09 -42.58
CA VAL A 174 14.00 -39.47 -42.82
C VAL A 174 12.81 -40.39 -42.61
N ASN A 175 12.44 -41.19 -43.61
CA ASN A 175 11.34 -42.13 -43.42
C ASN A 175 11.76 -43.32 -42.54
N SER A 176 10.79 -44.19 -42.24
CA SER A 176 11.00 -45.43 -41.47
C SER A 176 11.96 -46.45 -42.10
N THR A 177 12.34 -46.29 -43.38
CA THR A 177 13.33 -47.14 -44.06
C THR A 177 14.73 -46.51 -44.08
N GLY A 178 14.94 -45.39 -43.38
CA GLY A 178 16.24 -44.70 -43.33
C GLY A 178 16.53 -43.85 -44.55
N THR A 179 15.58 -43.70 -45.47
CA THR A 179 15.74 -42.88 -46.67
C THR A 179 15.59 -41.40 -46.27
N LYS A 180 16.62 -40.59 -46.56
CA LYS A 180 16.61 -39.14 -46.35
C LYS A 180 15.81 -38.44 -47.46
N TYR A 181 14.99 -37.46 -47.12
CA TYR A 181 14.10 -36.69 -47.99
C TYR A 181 14.08 -35.20 -47.59
N GLY A 182 14.01 -34.29 -48.56
CA GLY A 182 14.00 -32.83 -48.33
C GLY A 182 15.22 -32.10 -48.93
N PHE A 183 15.18 -30.76 -48.94
CA PHE A 183 16.27 -29.87 -49.41
C PHE A 183 17.29 -29.55 -48.31
N GLY A 184 17.50 -30.43 -47.32
CA GLY A 184 18.49 -30.14 -46.30
C GLY A 184 19.92 -30.28 -46.83
N GLY A 185 20.83 -29.52 -46.22
CA GLY A 185 22.21 -29.39 -46.67
C GLY A 185 22.49 -28.14 -47.49
N VAL A 186 21.50 -27.26 -47.69
CA VAL A 186 21.71 -25.91 -48.25
C VAL A 186 21.02 -24.85 -47.38
N ILE A 187 21.49 -23.62 -47.49
CA ILE A 187 20.86 -22.40 -46.99
C ILE A 187 20.52 -21.52 -48.18
N ASP A 188 19.26 -21.10 -48.28
CA ASP A 188 18.86 -20.10 -49.28
C ASP A 188 19.13 -18.70 -48.74
N VAL A 189 19.61 -17.84 -49.63
CA VAL A 189 19.88 -16.43 -49.38
C VAL A 189 18.85 -15.61 -50.14
N ILE A 190 18.01 -14.89 -49.42
CA ILE A 190 17.02 -13.98 -49.96
C ILE A 190 17.55 -12.55 -49.83
N ASP A 191 17.49 -11.80 -50.93
CA ASP A 191 17.66 -10.36 -50.92
C ASP A 191 16.31 -9.71 -50.57
N THR A 192 16.27 -8.95 -49.48
CA THR A 192 15.02 -8.39 -48.96
C THR A 192 14.53 -7.18 -49.76
N THR A 193 15.42 -6.54 -50.53
CA THR A 193 15.10 -5.41 -51.39
C THR A 193 14.45 -5.89 -52.67
N THR A 194 15.04 -6.90 -53.33
CA THR A 194 14.46 -7.48 -54.55
C THR A 194 13.33 -8.47 -54.25
N LYS A 195 13.25 -8.96 -53.01
CA LYS A 195 12.27 -9.96 -52.55
C LYS A 195 12.36 -11.27 -53.35
N THR A 196 13.58 -11.71 -53.63
CA THR A 196 13.86 -12.93 -54.41
C THR A 196 14.99 -13.75 -53.79
N VAL A 197 15.01 -15.05 -54.04
CA VAL A 197 16.16 -15.91 -53.70
C VAL A 197 17.34 -15.51 -54.60
N ALA A 198 18.39 -14.95 -53.99
CA ALA A 198 19.59 -14.45 -54.66
C ALA A 198 20.68 -15.53 -54.84
N GLY A 199 20.55 -16.67 -54.14
CA GLY A 199 21.42 -17.83 -54.28
C GLY A 199 21.27 -18.78 -53.10
N SER A 200 22.08 -19.84 -53.09
CA SER A 200 22.16 -20.78 -51.97
C SER A 200 23.60 -21.26 -51.75
N PHE A 201 23.90 -21.75 -50.55
CA PHE A 201 25.20 -22.33 -50.22
C PHE A 201 25.07 -23.60 -49.38
N PRO A 202 25.99 -24.57 -49.53
CA PRO A 202 25.89 -25.86 -48.86
C PRO A 202 26.33 -25.81 -47.39
N ILE A 203 25.76 -26.73 -46.60
CA ILE A 203 26.15 -27.02 -45.21
C ILE A 203 27.05 -28.26 -45.24
N SER A 204 28.29 -28.15 -44.76
CA SER A 204 29.37 -29.12 -45.03
C SER A 204 29.39 -30.40 -44.17
N SER A 205 28.33 -30.75 -43.44
CA SER A 205 28.34 -31.94 -42.58
C SER A 205 27.67 -33.15 -43.22
N ALA A 206 28.36 -34.30 -43.21
CA ALA A 206 27.82 -35.61 -43.60
C ALA A 206 26.60 -36.03 -42.75
N ASP A 207 26.45 -35.41 -41.57
CA ASP A 207 25.38 -35.61 -40.59
C ASP A 207 24.35 -34.46 -40.55
N ALA A 208 24.23 -33.65 -41.61
CA ALA A 208 23.27 -32.54 -41.69
C ALA A 208 21.81 -33.03 -41.70
N ILE A 209 21.27 -33.47 -40.55
CA ILE A 209 19.87 -33.92 -40.42
C ILE A 209 18.89 -32.71 -40.42
N GLY A 210 19.40 -31.47 -40.45
CA GLY A 210 18.63 -30.25 -40.69
C GLY A 210 19.05 -29.08 -39.81
N THR A 211 18.72 -27.86 -40.24
CA THR A 211 18.94 -26.63 -39.43
C THR A 211 17.73 -26.38 -38.54
N VAL A 212 17.94 -26.36 -37.22
CA VAL A 212 16.86 -26.22 -36.22
C VAL A 212 16.62 -24.75 -35.85
N ALA A 213 17.70 -23.99 -35.71
CA ALA A 213 17.66 -22.55 -35.50
C ALA A 213 18.86 -21.88 -36.18
N MET A 214 18.70 -20.60 -36.48
CA MET A 214 19.77 -19.78 -37.06
C MET A 214 19.66 -18.35 -36.55
N ARG A 215 20.81 -17.73 -36.29
CA ARG A 215 20.94 -16.29 -36.00
C ARG A 215 22.23 -15.75 -36.59
N PHE A 216 22.20 -14.51 -37.05
CA PHE A 216 23.41 -13.75 -37.33
C PHE A 216 24.05 -13.30 -36.01
N SER A 217 25.37 -13.14 -35.99
CA SER A 217 26.03 -12.33 -34.95
C SER A 217 25.53 -10.89 -35.04
N GLU A 218 25.63 -10.14 -33.93
CA GLU A 218 25.13 -8.76 -33.85
C GLU A 218 25.75 -7.82 -34.90
N ASP A 219 26.99 -8.07 -35.30
CA ASP A 219 27.68 -7.33 -36.36
C ASP A 219 27.40 -7.85 -37.79
N GLY A 220 26.65 -8.95 -37.93
CA GLY A 220 26.31 -9.59 -39.20
C GLY A 220 27.47 -10.32 -39.90
N SER A 221 28.65 -10.37 -39.30
CA SER A 221 29.84 -10.97 -39.92
C SER A 221 29.79 -12.51 -39.95
N PHE A 222 29.07 -13.11 -39.00
CA PHE A 222 28.87 -14.55 -38.92
C PHE A 222 27.40 -14.94 -38.81
N ALA A 223 27.09 -16.17 -39.22
CA ALA A 223 25.81 -16.84 -38.95
C ALA A 223 26.06 -18.14 -38.16
N TYR A 224 25.30 -18.32 -37.08
CA TYR A 224 25.37 -19.48 -36.20
C TYR A 224 24.17 -20.38 -36.49
N LEU A 225 24.46 -21.57 -37.02
CA LEU A 225 23.47 -22.55 -37.44
C LEU A 225 23.45 -23.68 -36.44
N VAL A 226 22.32 -23.85 -35.77
CA VAL A 226 22.10 -24.93 -34.80
C VAL A 226 21.64 -26.17 -35.55
N LEU A 227 22.44 -27.23 -35.47
CA LEU A 227 22.20 -28.50 -36.14
C LEU A 227 21.66 -29.53 -35.14
N SER A 228 20.69 -30.34 -35.58
CA SER A 228 20.08 -31.40 -34.75
C SER A 228 21.08 -32.46 -34.27
N SER A 229 22.28 -32.52 -34.85
CA SER A 229 23.38 -33.41 -34.47
C SER A 229 24.14 -33.02 -33.20
N GLY A 230 23.78 -31.91 -32.52
CA GLY A 230 24.50 -31.45 -31.32
C GLY A 230 25.65 -30.48 -31.61
N GLN A 231 25.60 -29.80 -32.76
CA GLN A 231 26.63 -28.83 -33.16
C GLN A 231 26.03 -27.49 -33.53
N VAL A 232 26.82 -26.43 -33.31
CA VAL A 232 26.59 -25.11 -33.87
C VAL A 232 27.66 -24.85 -34.92
N GLN A 233 27.24 -24.74 -36.17
CA GLN A 233 28.13 -24.42 -37.27
C GLN A 233 28.20 -22.91 -37.48
N VAL A 234 29.41 -22.36 -37.47
CA VAL A 234 29.66 -20.93 -37.64
C VAL A 234 30.06 -20.65 -39.08
N PHE A 235 29.29 -19.84 -39.79
CA PHE A 235 29.53 -19.43 -41.17
C PHE A 235 29.97 -17.98 -41.23
N ASP A 236 30.98 -17.69 -42.05
CA ASP A 236 31.30 -16.33 -42.47
C ASP A 236 30.31 -15.91 -43.57
N THR A 237 29.64 -14.78 -43.38
CA THR A 237 28.50 -14.36 -44.21
C THR A 237 28.94 -13.78 -45.56
N ALA A 238 30.16 -13.24 -45.63
CA ALA A 238 30.74 -12.70 -46.86
C ALA A 238 31.19 -13.82 -47.81
N THR A 239 31.85 -14.84 -47.27
CA THR A 239 32.38 -15.98 -48.03
C THR A 239 31.40 -17.14 -48.15
N ARG A 240 30.33 -17.15 -47.34
CA ARG A 240 29.32 -18.22 -47.25
C ARG A 240 29.95 -19.59 -46.98
N SER A 241 30.98 -19.59 -46.14
CA SER A 241 31.78 -20.77 -45.83
C SER A 241 31.84 -21.04 -44.33
N SER A 242 31.90 -22.31 -43.96
CA SER A 242 32.00 -22.70 -42.55
C SER A 242 33.40 -22.41 -42.01
N THR A 243 33.47 -21.73 -40.88
CA THR A 243 34.72 -21.34 -40.21
C THR A 243 34.97 -22.10 -38.91
N ALA A 244 33.92 -22.67 -38.29
CA ALA A 244 34.03 -23.51 -37.11
C ALA A 244 32.79 -24.41 -36.95
N ALA A 245 32.96 -25.50 -36.18
CA ALA A 245 31.87 -26.32 -35.66
C ALA A 245 32.06 -26.46 -34.15
N ILE A 246 31.09 -25.98 -33.37
CA ILE A 246 31.12 -25.94 -31.91
C ILE A 246 30.22 -27.05 -31.39
N THR A 247 30.77 -27.96 -30.59
CA THR A 247 29.96 -29.01 -29.95
C THR A 247 29.22 -28.43 -28.74
N VAL A 248 27.92 -28.68 -28.66
CA VAL A 248 27.03 -28.23 -27.57
C VAL A 248 26.32 -29.44 -26.95
N GLY A 249 25.27 -29.20 -26.17
CA GLY A 249 24.41 -30.27 -25.62
C GLY A 249 23.65 -31.06 -26.69
N ALA A 250 23.05 -32.17 -26.26
CA ALA A 250 22.30 -33.07 -27.15
C ALA A 250 20.96 -32.43 -27.59
N SER A 251 20.63 -32.57 -28.87
CA SER A 251 19.41 -32.02 -29.49
C SER A 251 19.22 -30.52 -29.24
N PRO A 252 20.09 -29.65 -29.76
CA PRO A 252 19.99 -28.20 -29.60
C PRO A 252 18.85 -27.63 -30.46
N TYR A 253 18.14 -26.62 -29.94
CA TYR A 253 16.91 -26.10 -30.56
C TYR A 253 16.90 -24.60 -30.85
N GLY A 254 17.64 -23.80 -30.10
CA GLY A 254 17.64 -22.34 -30.20
C GLY A 254 19.04 -21.75 -30.14
N VAL A 255 19.16 -20.48 -30.49
CA VAL A 255 20.37 -19.69 -30.28
C VAL A 255 19.98 -18.22 -30.10
N ALA A 256 20.60 -17.53 -29.15
CA ALA A 256 20.51 -16.08 -28.99
C ALA A 256 21.87 -15.52 -28.57
N PHE A 257 22.18 -14.30 -29.01
CA PHE A 257 23.40 -13.58 -28.65
C PHE A 257 23.17 -12.64 -27.48
N SER A 258 24.22 -12.37 -26.71
CA SER A 258 24.25 -11.19 -25.88
C SER A 258 24.29 -9.92 -26.75
N PRO A 259 23.71 -8.79 -26.29
CA PRO A 259 23.66 -7.55 -27.08
C PRO A 259 25.04 -6.99 -27.49
N ASP A 260 26.07 -7.28 -26.70
CA ASP A 260 27.47 -6.93 -27.02
C ASP A 260 28.13 -7.89 -28.03
N GLY A 261 27.41 -8.93 -28.46
CA GLY A 261 27.87 -9.98 -29.36
C GLY A 261 28.93 -10.91 -28.78
N SER A 262 29.32 -10.77 -27.51
CA SER A 262 30.45 -11.51 -26.92
C SER A 262 30.10 -12.96 -26.56
N ARG A 263 28.82 -13.26 -26.34
CA ARG A 263 28.32 -14.59 -25.97
C ARG A 263 27.15 -15.03 -26.84
N ALA A 264 27.02 -16.34 -27.01
CA ALA A 264 25.83 -17.00 -27.56
C ALA A 264 25.32 -18.06 -26.58
N TYR A 265 24.01 -18.19 -26.45
CA TYR A 265 23.34 -19.16 -25.58
C TYR A 265 22.59 -20.17 -26.43
N VAL A 266 22.78 -21.47 -26.16
CA VAL A 266 22.23 -22.55 -26.99
C VAL A 266 21.52 -23.59 -26.11
N PRO A 267 20.18 -23.52 -25.98
CA PRO A 267 19.40 -24.53 -25.28
C PRO A 267 19.41 -25.87 -26.02
N SER A 268 19.56 -26.94 -25.24
CA SER A 268 19.68 -28.32 -25.71
C SER A 268 18.69 -29.21 -24.96
N VAL A 269 17.63 -29.62 -25.66
CA VAL A 269 16.50 -30.34 -25.05
C VAL A 269 16.89 -31.74 -24.61
N GLY A 270 17.77 -32.41 -25.36
CA GLY A 270 18.18 -33.78 -25.10
C GLY A 270 19.12 -33.90 -23.90
N SER A 271 19.87 -32.85 -23.58
CA SER A 271 20.72 -32.80 -22.38
C SER A 271 20.09 -32.01 -21.22
N GLY A 272 19.02 -31.25 -21.45
CA GLY A 272 18.39 -30.41 -20.42
C GLY A 272 19.23 -29.19 -20.01
N THR A 273 20.09 -28.69 -20.90
CA THR A 273 21.11 -27.68 -20.58
C THR A 273 21.09 -26.48 -21.55
N VAL A 274 21.71 -25.37 -21.16
CA VAL A 274 22.08 -24.27 -22.07
C VAL A 274 23.60 -24.16 -22.15
N SER A 275 24.16 -24.26 -23.36
CA SER A 275 25.58 -23.98 -23.59
C SER A 275 25.83 -22.48 -23.74
N VAL A 276 26.82 -21.94 -23.04
CA VAL A 276 27.30 -20.55 -23.18
C VAL A 276 28.56 -20.56 -24.02
N ILE A 277 28.49 -19.94 -25.19
CA ILE A 277 29.55 -19.90 -26.19
C ILE A 277 30.20 -18.53 -26.16
N ASP A 278 31.53 -18.48 -26.12
CA ASP A 278 32.30 -17.28 -26.45
C ASP A 278 32.43 -17.17 -27.96
N THR A 279 31.91 -16.08 -28.52
CA THR A 279 31.77 -15.92 -29.98
C THR A 279 33.10 -15.64 -30.67
N ALA A 280 34.03 -14.98 -29.98
CA ALA A 280 35.36 -14.68 -30.49
C ALA A 280 36.24 -15.94 -30.53
N ARG A 281 36.17 -16.76 -29.46
CA ARG A 281 36.90 -18.03 -29.33
C ARG A 281 36.21 -19.18 -30.06
N LYS A 282 34.94 -19.01 -30.43
CA LYS A 282 34.08 -20.06 -31.04
C LYS A 282 34.10 -21.34 -30.21
N ALA A 283 33.93 -21.20 -28.90
CA ALA A 283 34.06 -22.29 -27.94
C ALA A 283 33.05 -22.16 -26.80
N VAL A 284 32.58 -23.29 -26.27
CA VAL A 284 31.75 -23.32 -25.06
C VAL A 284 32.62 -22.94 -23.85
N ILE A 285 32.17 -21.94 -23.09
CA ILE A 285 32.83 -21.42 -21.87
C ILE A 285 32.02 -21.70 -20.60
N GLY A 286 30.79 -22.20 -20.73
CA GLY A 286 29.96 -22.57 -19.60
C GLY A 286 28.74 -23.39 -20.02
N THR A 287 28.13 -24.07 -19.06
CA THR A 287 26.89 -24.83 -19.25
C THR A 287 25.98 -24.55 -18.06
N VAL A 288 24.71 -24.26 -18.33
CA VAL A 288 23.66 -24.08 -17.33
C VAL A 288 22.75 -25.29 -17.34
N ASP A 289 22.65 -25.96 -16.21
CA ASP A 289 21.77 -27.12 -16.05
C ASP A 289 20.35 -26.65 -15.69
N LEU A 290 19.37 -27.09 -16.48
CA LEU A 290 17.97 -26.75 -16.28
C LEU A 290 17.10 -27.96 -15.93
N ASP A 291 17.62 -29.19 -16.00
CA ASP A 291 16.88 -30.44 -15.70
C ASP A 291 15.47 -30.50 -16.33
N GLY A 292 15.30 -29.89 -17.50
CA GLY A 292 14.02 -29.72 -18.19
C GLY A 292 14.16 -29.86 -19.70
N SER A 293 13.18 -29.34 -20.45
CA SER A 293 13.20 -29.36 -21.92
C SER A 293 13.42 -27.96 -22.49
N PRO A 294 14.63 -27.37 -22.37
CA PRO A 294 14.87 -26.03 -22.88
C PRO A 294 14.86 -26.02 -24.42
N ILE A 295 14.04 -25.17 -25.03
CA ILE A 295 13.91 -25.11 -26.50
C ILE A 295 14.23 -23.75 -27.11
N ALA A 296 13.89 -22.65 -26.46
CA ALA A 296 14.17 -21.32 -26.97
C ALA A 296 14.80 -20.45 -25.89
N VAL A 297 15.56 -19.47 -26.36
CA VAL A 297 16.34 -18.57 -25.51
C VAL A 297 16.22 -17.16 -26.04
N ALA A 298 16.15 -16.19 -25.14
CA ALA A 298 16.25 -14.77 -25.41
C ALA A 298 17.16 -14.12 -24.35
N VAL A 299 17.84 -13.03 -24.71
CA VAL A 299 18.69 -12.27 -23.80
C VAL A 299 18.09 -10.89 -23.62
N SER A 300 18.13 -10.35 -22.40
CA SER A 300 17.66 -8.99 -22.14
C SER A 300 18.51 -7.96 -22.90
N PRO A 301 17.95 -6.79 -23.29
CA PRO A 301 18.69 -5.75 -24.02
C PRO A 301 19.90 -5.18 -23.29
N ASP A 302 19.93 -5.26 -21.96
CA ASP A 302 21.07 -4.87 -21.12
C ASP A 302 22.12 -5.99 -20.98
N GLY A 303 21.84 -7.19 -21.48
CA GLY A 303 22.71 -8.36 -21.42
C GLY A 303 22.78 -9.07 -20.06
N ASN A 304 22.02 -8.62 -19.06
CA ASN A 304 22.13 -9.13 -17.69
C ASN A 304 21.33 -10.41 -17.43
N MET A 305 20.27 -10.66 -18.19
CA MET A 305 19.35 -11.77 -18.00
C MET A 305 19.22 -12.62 -19.26
N VAL A 306 19.17 -13.94 -19.07
CA VAL A 306 18.87 -14.92 -20.12
C VAL A 306 17.57 -15.65 -19.77
N TYR A 307 16.62 -15.63 -20.68
CA TYR A 307 15.30 -16.23 -20.54
C TYR A 307 15.23 -17.50 -21.39
N VAL A 308 14.83 -18.63 -20.80
CA VAL A 308 14.82 -19.93 -21.48
C VAL A 308 13.48 -20.61 -21.26
N SER A 309 12.77 -20.93 -22.34
CA SER A 309 11.49 -21.65 -22.25
C SER A 309 11.72 -23.15 -22.07
N ASP A 310 11.09 -23.69 -21.03
CA ASP A 310 11.03 -25.13 -20.74
C ASP A 310 9.73 -25.72 -21.29
N TYR A 311 9.86 -26.36 -22.46
CA TYR A 311 8.73 -26.85 -23.25
C TYR A 311 7.84 -27.83 -22.49
N SER A 312 8.43 -28.84 -21.84
CA SER A 312 7.67 -29.82 -21.07
C SER A 312 7.26 -29.31 -19.70
N GLY A 313 8.07 -28.43 -19.10
CA GLY A 313 7.83 -27.89 -17.76
C GLY A 313 6.79 -26.77 -17.71
N GLY A 314 6.46 -26.13 -18.84
CA GLY A 314 5.47 -25.05 -18.88
C GLY A 314 5.94 -23.80 -18.14
N SER A 315 7.24 -23.51 -18.18
CA SER A 315 7.84 -22.40 -17.44
C SER A 315 8.91 -21.67 -18.27
N VAL A 316 9.30 -20.48 -17.83
CA VAL A 316 10.50 -19.79 -18.29
C VAL A 316 11.52 -19.74 -17.16
N ALA A 317 12.70 -20.31 -17.39
CA ALA A 317 13.84 -20.14 -16.51
C ALA A 317 14.48 -18.77 -16.76
N VAL A 318 14.74 -18.03 -15.68
CA VAL A 318 15.47 -16.76 -15.68
C VAL A 318 16.87 -17.02 -15.15
N ILE A 319 17.88 -16.68 -15.92
CA ILE A 319 19.29 -16.94 -15.61
C ILE A 319 20.04 -15.62 -15.56
N ASP A 320 20.85 -15.43 -14.53
CA ASP A 320 21.80 -14.32 -14.43
C ASP A 320 22.96 -14.57 -15.41
N ALA A 321 23.15 -13.69 -16.39
CA ALA A 321 24.15 -13.86 -17.44
C ALA A 321 25.60 -13.75 -16.93
N SER A 322 25.83 -13.06 -15.81
CA SER A 322 27.16 -12.86 -15.25
C SER A 322 27.66 -14.08 -14.48
N THR A 323 26.75 -14.75 -13.77
CA THR A 323 27.03 -15.88 -12.89
C THR A 323 26.61 -17.23 -13.47
N ASN A 324 25.80 -17.24 -14.54
CA ASN A 324 25.15 -18.42 -15.11
C ASN A 324 24.22 -19.16 -14.12
N ALA A 325 23.77 -18.50 -13.05
CA ALA A 325 22.88 -19.07 -12.06
C ALA A 325 21.41 -18.91 -12.46
N VAL A 326 20.60 -19.96 -12.25
CA VAL A 326 19.14 -19.89 -12.40
C VAL A 326 18.58 -19.12 -11.20
N ILE A 327 18.00 -17.95 -11.45
CA ILE A 327 17.39 -17.08 -10.44
C ILE A 327 16.03 -17.62 -10.03
N THR A 328 15.19 -17.93 -11.02
CA THR A 328 13.82 -18.38 -10.81
C THR A 328 13.28 -19.12 -12.04
N ARG A 329 12.17 -19.83 -11.85
CA ARG A 329 11.37 -20.43 -12.93
C ARG A 329 9.96 -19.91 -12.80
N VAL A 330 9.49 -19.23 -13.83
CA VAL A 330 8.16 -18.62 -13.79
C VAL A 330 7.18 -19.48 -14.56
N PRO A 331 6.12 -20.00 -13.91
CA PRO A 331 5.07 -20.74 -14.61
C PRO A 331 4.40 -19.85 -15.66
N VAL A 332 4.20 -20.40 -16.86
CA VAL A 332 3.48 -19.74 -17.96
C VAL A 332 2.34 -20.66 -18.42
N GLY A 333 2.18 -20.92 -19.71
CA GLY A 333 1.28 -21.95 -20.24
C GLY A 333 2.02 -23.24 -20.62
N THR A 334 1.29 -24.18 -21.22
CA THR A 334 1.84 -25.46 -21.69
C THR A 334 2.60 -25.28 -23.01
N GLN A 335 3.73 -25.97 -23.15
CA GLN A 335 4.58 -25.95 -24.35
C GLN A 335 5.01 -24.53 -24.76
N PRO A 336 5.67 -23.76 -23.87
CA PRO A 336 6.19 -22.44 -24.20
C PRO A 336 7.20 -22.53 -25.34
N ALA A 337 7.09 -21.62 -26.32
CA ALA A 337 7.86 -21.60 -27.55
C ALA A 337 8.90 -20.47 -27.57
N ARG A 338 9.26 -19.97 -28.77
CA ARG A 338 10.19 -18.85 -28.94
C ARG A 338 9.56 -17.56 -28.43
N MET A 339 10.30 -16.83 -27.60
CA MET A 339 9.85 -15.64 -26.88
C MET A 339 10.52 -14.37 -27.39
N ALA A 340 9.93 -13.21 -27.09
CA ALA A 340 10.52 -11.91 -27.37
C ALA A 340 10.54 -11.03 -26.12
N VAL A 341 11.60 -10.24 -25.96
CA VAL A 341 11.82 -9.32 -24.85
C VAL A 341 11.70 -7.89 -25.37
N THR A 342 10.98 -7.03 -24.66
CA THR A 342 10.87 -5.61 -25.00
C THR A 342 12.21 -4.88 -24.84
N SER A 343 12.37 -3.76 -25.55
CA SER A 343 13.62 -2.98 -25.56
C SER A 343 14.00 -2.38 -24.20
N ASP A 344 13.02 -2.19 -23.30
CA ASP A 344 13.26 -1.81 -21.91
C ASP A 344 13.66 -2.98 -21.00
N GLY A 345 13.63 -4.21 -21.50
CA GLY A 345 13.95 -5.44 -20.77
C GLY A 345 12.91 -5.86 -19.73
N ARG A 346 11.78 -5.14 -19.60
CA ARG A 346 10.81 -5.34 -18.51
C ARG A 346 9.72 -6.34 -18.85
N HIS A 347 9.45 -6.58 -20.13
CA HIS A 347 8.37 -7.44 -20.58
C HIS A 347 8.87 -8.55 -21.50
N ILE A 348 8.43 -9.78 -21.23
CA ILE A 348 8.74 -10.96 -22.03
C ILE A 348 7.43 -11.58 -22.49
N TYR A 349 7.22 -11.62 -23.80
CA TYR A 349 6.07 -12.28 -24.41
C TYR A 349 6.43 -13.72 -24.75
N VAL A 350 5.68 -14.66 -24.17
CA VAL A 350 5.95 -16.10 -24.25
C VAL A 350 4.75 -16.81 -24.89
N PRO A 351 4.83 -17.16 -26.18
CA PRO A 351 3.84 -18.03 -26.82
C PRO A 351 3.81 -19.41 -26.16
N ASN A 352 2.62 -19.90 -25.88
CA ASN A 352 2.36 -21.21 -25.27
C ASN A 352 1.59 -22.07 -26.28
N ALA A 353 2.32 -22.90 -27.04
CA ALA A 353 1.76 -23.67 -28.14
C ALA A 353 0.62 -24.60 -27.68
N GLY A 354 0.81 -25.27 -26.55
CA GLY A 354 -0.16 -26.26 -26.04
C GLY A 354 -1.41 -25.63 -25.43
N SER A 355 -1.32 -24.36 -25.01
CA SER A 355 -2.43 -23.62 -24.38
C SER A 355 -3.14 -22.67 -25.33
N ASN A 356 -2.60 -22.42 -26.53
CA ASN A 356 -3.09 -21.41 -27.47
C ASN A 356 -3.15 -20.00 -26.84
N THR A 357 -2.09 -19.62 -26.12
CA THR A 357 -1.99 -18.31 -25.47
C THR A 357 -0.61 -17.70 -25.65
N VAL A 358 -0.47 -16.41 -25.35
CA VAL A 358 0.80 -15.74 -25.07
C VAL A 358 0.77 -15.22 -23.63
N SER A 359 1.71 -15.64 -22.80
CA SER A 359 1.91 -15.09 -21.45
C SER A 359 2.79 -13.83 -21.54
N LEU A 360 2.36 -12.75 -20.87
CA LEU A 360 3.17 -11.56 -20.64
C LEU A 360 3.82 -11.68 -19.27
N LEU A 361 5.11 -11.93 -19.26
CA LEU A 361 5.93 -11.94 -18.06
C LEU A 361 6.49 -10.54 -17.82
N THR A 362 6.35 -10.01 -16.60
CA THR A 362 6.83 -8.67 -16.22
C THR A 362 7.89 -8.78 -15.14
N MET A 363 9.00 -8.06 -15.33
CA MET A 363 10.05 -7.88 -14.34
C MET A 363 9.72 -6.66 -13.46
N ASN A 364 9.50 -6.93 -12.17
CA ASN A 364 9.29 -5.90 -11.17
C ASN A 364 10.63 -5.47 -10.58
N LEU A 365 10.99 -4.20 -10.79
CA LEU A 365 12.20 -3.60 -10.24
C LEU A 365 12.00 -3.30 -8.75
N CYS A 366 13.11 -3.34 -8.02
CA CYS A 366 13.13 -2.94 -6.63
C CYS A 366 13.10 -1.43 -6.50
N HIS A 367 12.20 -0.94 -5.65
CA HIS A 367 12.07 0.46 -5.31
C HIS A 367 12.21 0.65 -3.80
N THR A 368 12.76 1.79 -3.40
CA THR A 368 13.09 2.10 -2.01
C THR A 368 12.24 3.23 -1.47
N VAL A 369 11.60 2.98 -0.33
CA VAL A 369 10.95 3.98 0.51
C VAL A 369 11.90 4.38 1.63
N THR A 370 12.24 5.67 1.66
CA THR A 370 13.00 6.29 2.75
C THR A 370 12.05 6.97 3.72
N PHE A 371 12.28 6.84 5.03
CA PHE A 371 11.44 7.45 6.06
C PHE A 371 12.11 8.67 6.67
N ASP A 372 11.45 9.82 6.57
CA ASP A 372 11.89 11.09 7.12
C ASP A 372 11.13 11.41 8.41
N THR A 373 11.88 11.74 9.47
CA THR A 373 11.33 12.08 10.80
C THR A 373 10.49 13.36 10.80
N ASN A 374 10.66 14.24 9.81
CA ASN A 374 9.97 15.51 9.63
C ASN A 374 9.92 16.38 10.90
N GLY A 375 11.10 16.65 11.46
CA GLY A 375 11.26 17.41 12.70
C GLY A 375 11.12 16.59 13.99
N GLY A 376 10.97 15.26 13.86
CA GLY A 376 11.08 14.31 14.97
C GLY A 376 12.53 13.85 15.22
N SER A 377 12.66 12.71 15.89
CA SER A 377 13.92 12.06 16.24
C SER A 377 13.75 10.54 16.27
N GLY A 378 14.83 9.81 15.99
CA GLY A 378 14.84 8.34 15.90
C GLY A 378 15.43 7.85 14.58
N GLN A 379 15.43 6.53 14.38
CA GLN A 379 15.90 5.90 13.14
C GLN A 379 14.92 4.79 12.74
N LEU A 380 14.59 4.77 11.45
CA LEU A 380 13.82 3.72 10.78
C LEU A 380 14.57 3.41 9.50
N ALA A 381 14.81 2.12 9.24
CA ALA A 381 15.56 1.71 8.06
C ALA A 381 14.73 1.93 6.79
N ASP A 382 15.42 2.31 5.71
CA ASP A 382 14.81 2.34 4.39
C ASP A 382 14.28 0.97 4.02
N GLN A 383 13.11 0.95 3.38
CA GLN A 383 12.43 -0.27 3.01
C GLN A 383 12.47 -0.41 1.50
N THR A 384 13.01 -1.52 1.01
CA THR A 384 13.11 -1.82 -0.42
C THR A 384 12.25 -3.03 -0.76
N SER A 385 11.44 -2.94 -1.81
CA SER A 385 10.62 -4.04 -2.31
C SER A 385 10.35 -3.87 -3.81
N SER A 386 10.06 -4.96 -4.50
CA SER A 386 9.57 -4.97 -5.89
C SER A 386 8.08 -5.29 -5.99
N VAL A 387 7.40 -5.46 -4.85
CA VAL A 387 5.97 -5.78 -4.73
C VAL A 387 5.34 -4.96 -3.62
N SER A 388 4.01 -4.88 -3.59
CA SER A 388 3.30 -4.22 -2.51
C SER A 388 3.53 -4.94 -1.16
N ALA A 389 3.83 -4.17 -0.12
CA ALA A 389 4.08 -4.67 1.23
C ALA A 389 3.64 -3.64 2.27
N ALA A 390 3.39 -4.09 3.51
CA ALA A 390 3.14 -3.18 4.63
C ALA A 390 4.38 -2.35 4.93
N LEU A 391 4.20 -1.05 5.19
CA LEU A 391 5.27 -0.19 5.70
C LEU A 391 5.71 -0.66 7.07
N SER A 392 7.00 -0.49 7.36
CA SER A 392 7.53 -0.72 8.70
C SER A 392 6.86 0.21 9.71
N ALA A 393 6.50 -0.32 10.87
CA ALA A 393 5.88 0.46 11.94
C ALA A 393 6.82 1.57 12.41
N ASN A 394 6.25 2.75 12.70
CA ASN A 394 7.02 3.91 13.10
C ASN A 394 7.77 3.70 14.43
N THR A 395 9.03 4.14 14.44
CA THR A 395 9.88 4.20 15.65
C THR A 395 10.26 5.64 16.02
N PHE A 396 9.87 6.64 15.22
CA PHE A 396 10.19 8.04 15.47
C PHE A 396 9.37 8.61 16.62
N THR A 397 9.95 9.59 17.31
CA THR A 397 9.33 10.35 18.38
C THR A 397 9.57 11.84 18.20
N ARG A 398 8.65 12.68 18.68
CA ARG A 398 8.81 14.13 18.71
C ARG A 398 8.23 14.67 20.02
N SER A 399 9.08 15.28 20.85
CA SER A 399 8.69 15.76 22.18
C SER A 399 7.51 16.74 22.10
N GLY A 400 6.42 16.44 22.79
CA GLY A 400 5.21 17.26 22.78
C GLY A 400 4.31 17.05 21.55
N TYR A 401 4.53 16.00 20.77
CA TYR A 401 3.73 15.67 19.59
C TYR A 401 3.40 14.17 19.52
N THR A 402 2.30 13.85 18.86
CA THR A 402 1.90 12.50 18.47
C THR A 402 1.98 12.37 16.96
N MET A 403 2.51 11.24 16.45
CA MET A 403 2.54 10.99 15.01
C MET A 403 1.12 10.64 14.51
N THR A 404 0.71 11.25 13.41
CA THR A 404 -0.62 11.03 12.81
C THR A 404 -0.57 10.10 11.58
N GLY A 405 0.61 9.92 10.98
CA GLY A 405 0.82 9.04 9.82
C GLY A 405 2.01 9.49 8.96
N TRP A 406 2.11 8.92 7.77
CA TRP A 406 3.10 9.26 6.75
C TRP A 406 2.48 10.13 5.65
N ASN A 407 3.28 10.97 5.00
CA ASN A 407 2.86 11.72 3.82
C ASN A 407 3.97 11.80 2.77
N THR A 408 3.62 11.85 1.49
CA THR A 408 4.60 12.01 0.39
C THR A 408 5.21 13.41 0.31
N ALA A 409 4.70 14.38 1.07
CA ALA A 409 5.22 15.73 1.18
C ALA A 409 5.40 16.11 2.67
N ALA A 410 6.48 16.81 2.99
CA ALA A 410 6.82 17.21 4.35
C ALA A 410 5.74 18.10 5.00
N ASP A 411 5.10 18.96 4.21
CA ASP A 411 4.04 19.89 4.62
C ASP A 411 2.65 19.23 4.73
N GLY A 412 2.54 17.93 4.43
CA GLY A 412 1.29 17.18 4.49
C GLY A 412 0.38 17.35 3.27
N SER A 413 0.78 18.10 2.24
CA SER A 413 -0.02 18.34 1.02
C SER A 413 -0.08 17.15 0.06
N GLY A 414 0.77 16.14 0.27
CA GLY A 414 0.85 14.94 -0.54
C GLY A 414 -0.14 13.85 -0.15
N THR A 415 0.10 12.63 -0.63
CA THR A 415 -0.74 11.47 -0.30
C THR A 415 -0.44 10.99 1.12
N ALA A 416 -1.49 10.85 1.93
CA ALA A 416 -1.39 10.38 3.30
C ALA A 416 -1.47 8.84 3.38
N TYR A 417 -0.66 8.26 4.25
CA TYR A 417 -0.68 6.84 4.59
C TYR A 417 -0.72 6.67 6.11
N ALA A 418 -1.54 5.73 6.59
CA ALA A 418 -1.48 5.31 7.98
C ALA A 418 -0.15 4.62 8.29
N ASP A 419 0.25 4.61 9.56
CA ASP A 419 1.39 3.79 9.97
C ASP A 419 1.09 2.30 9.75
N GLY A 420 2.08 1.56 9.23
CA GLY A 420 1.88 0.15 8.84
C GLY A 420 1.01 -0.10 7.60
N ALA A 421 0.60 0.94 6.85
CA ALA A 421 -0.25 0.77 5.67
C ALA A 421 0.42 -0.06 4.56
N THR A 422 -0.38 -0.78 3.77
CA THR A 422 0.10 -1.42 2.53
C THR A 422 0.53 -0.34 1.53
N PHE A 423 1.77 -0.44 1.05
CA PHE A 423 2.38 0.48 0.12
C PHE A 423 2.85 -0.26 -1.14
N SER A 424 2.66 0.37 -2.30
CA SER A 424 3.08 -0.18 -3.60
C SER A 424 4.42 0.42 -4.00
N PHE A 425 5.45 -0.41 -4.02
CA PHE A 425 6.83 -0.02 -4.34
C PHE A 425 7.01 0.09 -5.85
N THR A 426 6.52 1.17 -6.44
CA THR A 426 6.56 1.42 -7.90
C THR A 426 7.58 2.48 -8.31
N THR A 427 8.09 3.24 -7.34
CA THR A 427 9.14 4.26 -7.52
C THR A 427 9.83 4.46 -6.18
N ASP A 428 11.06 4.96 -6.23
CA ASP A 428 11.73 5.44 -5.02
C ASP A 428 11.01 6.69 -4.50
N LEU A 429 10.78 6.76 -3.18
CA LEU A 429 10.01 7.83 -2.55
C LEU A 429 10.44 8.07 -1.10
N THR A 430 10.38 9.32 -0.65
CA THR A 430 10.50 9.66 0.77
C THR A 430 9.12 9.87 1.39
N LEU A 431 8.85 9.18 2.50
CA LEU A 431 7.67 9.40 3.33
C LEU A 431 8.04 10.21 4.57
N TYR A 432 7.31 11.31 4.80
CA TYR A 432 7.52 12.24 5.90
C TYR A 432 6.52 11.97 7.02
N ALA A 433 7.02 11.76 8.24
CA ALA A 433 6.16 11.63 9.41
C ALA A 433 5.33 12.91 9.60
N GLN A 434 4.04 12.76 9.90
CA GLN A 434 3.16 13.88 10.21
C GLN A 434 2.89 13.91 11.71
N TRP A 435 2.89 15.11 12.29
CA TRP A 435 2.86 15.31 13.74
C TRP A 435 1.74 16.28 14.13
N SER A 436 1.00 15.96 15.19
CA SER A 436 0.10 16.89 15.87
C SER A 436 0.61 17.17 17.28
N ALA A 437 0.42 18.40 17.77
CA ALA A 437 0.80 18.74 19.15
C ALA A 437 0.02 17.83 20.11
N ALA A 438 0.73 17.24 21.07
CA ALA A 438 0.11 16.43 22.11
C ALA A 438 -0.63 17.38 23.06
N ALA A 439 -1.91 17.10 23.28
CA ALA A 439 -2.69 17.84 24.27
C ALA A 439 -2.10 17.66 25.66
N ASP A 440 -2.11 18.72 26.48
CA ASP A 440 -1.83 18.57 27.90
C ASP A 440 -3.06 17.96 28.61
N TRP A 441 -2.81 17.34 29.77
CA TRP A 441 -3.87 16.63 30.49
C TRP A 441 -3.85 16.94 31.98
N VAL A 442 -4.97 17.43 32.48
CA VAL A 442 -5.23 17.67 33.91
C VAL A 442 -6.22 16.65 34.43
N ARG A 443 -5.98 16.10 35.62
CA ARG A 443 -6.94 15.25 36.32
C ARG A 443 -7.57 16.03 37.47
N LEU A 444 -8.90 16.17 37.43
CA LEU A 444 -9.70 16.80 38.47
C LEU A 444 -10.38 15.71 39.28
N ALA A 445 -9.82 15.39 40.45
CA ALA A 445 -10.27 14.25 41.24
C ALA A 445 -10.01 14.45 42.74
N GLY A 446 -10.87 13.84 43.56
CA GLY A 446 -10.62 13.62 44.98
C GLY A 446 -10.78 12.14 45.36
N PRO A 447 -10.66 11.81 46.66
CA PRO A 447 -10.78 10.43 47.15
C PRO A 447 -12.18 9.82 46.93
N ASP A 448 -13.19 10.68 46.77
CA ASP A 448 -14.58 10.30 46.48
C ASP A 448 -15.25 11.38 45.62
N ARG A 449 -16.53 11.20 45.31
CA ARG A 449 -17.35 12.14 44.51
C ARG A 449 -17.43 13.55 45.10
N TYR A 450 -17.35 13.69 46.43
CA TYR A 450 -17.39 14.99 47.10
C TYR A 450 -16.04 15.69 46.95
N GLY A 451 -14.94 14.94 47.04
CA GLY A 451 -13.60 15.40 46.72
C GLY A 451 -13.45 15.80 45.25
N THR A 452 -13.97 15.03 44.30
CA THR A 452 -13.95 15.42 42.88
C THR A 452 -14.73 16.71 42.64
N ALA A 453 -15.93 16.85 43.23
CA ALA A 453 -16.69 18.10 43.14
C ALA A 453 -15.92 19.31 43.69
N ALA A 454 -15.21 19.13 44.81
CA ALA A 454 -14.35 20.17 45.38
C ALA A 454 -13.17 20.51 44.45
N ALA A 455 -12.50 19.51 43.86
CA ALA A 455 -11.39 19.70 42.93
C ALA A 455 -11.83 20.41 41.64
N VAL A 456 -12.99 20.05 41.09
CA VAL A 456 -13.58 20.75 39.93
C VAL A 456 -13.89 22.21 40.27
N ALA A 457 -14.47 22.46 41.45
CA ALA A 457 -14.75 23.82 41.91
C ALA A 457 -13.47 24.62 42.21
N GLU A 458 -12.39 23.99 42.66
CA GLU A 458 -11.09 24.64 42.86
C GLU A 458 -10.43 25.03 41.53
N HIS A 459 -10.53 24.17 40.52
CA HIS A 459 -10.00 24.45 39.20
C HIS A 459 -10.75 25.59 38.49
N GLY A 460 -12.09 25.50 38.43
CA GLY A 460 -12.91 26.50 37.73
C GLY A 460 -13.15 27.81 38.50
N PHE A 461 -12.99 27.79 39.83
CA PHE A 461 -13.30 28.92 40.71
C PHE A 461 -12.21 29.07 41.76
N SER A 462 -11.04 29.55 41.34
CA SER A 462 -9.83 29.66 42.17
C SER A 462 -9.93 30.69 43.32
N GLY A 463 -10.86 31.65 43.23
CA GLY A 463 -11.16 32.66 44.26
C GLY A 463 -12.44 32.36 45.03
N THR A 464 -13.28 33.39 45.20
CA THR A 464 -14.62 33.29 45.79
C THR A 464 -15.69 33.02 44.73
N ALA A 465 -16.87 32.55 45.15
CA ALA A 465 -18.05 32.45 44.29
C ALA A 465 -19.26 33.01 45.01
N ASP A 466 -19.95 34.00 44.42
CA ASP A 466 -21.10 34.65 45.04
C ASP A 466 -22.23 33.66 45.36
N THR A 467 -22.44 32.72 44.44
CA THR A 467 -23.44 31.65 44.57
C THR A 467 -22.79 30.28 44.47
N VAL A 468 -23.20 29.35 45.31
CA VAL A 468 -22.82 27.92 45.21
C VAL A 468 -24.07 27.05 45.18
N TYR A 469 -24.13 26.14 44.22
CA TYR A 469 -25.17 25.13 44.14
C TYR A 469 -24.76 23.91 44.96
N VAL A 470 -25.66 23.41 45.81
CA VAL A 470 -25.46 22.22 46.62
C VAL A 470 -26.50 21.17 46.26
N ALA A 471 -26.03 20.04 45.76
CA ALA A 471 -26.86 18.90 45.39
C ALA A 471 -26.47 17.64 46.16
N THR A 472 -27.35 16.64 46.22
CA THR A 472 -27.00 15.33 46.82
C THR A 472 -25.99 14.58 45.95
N GLY A 473 -25.00 13.95 46.57
CA GLY A 473 -24.03 13.09 45.87
C GLY A 473 -24.51 11.67 45.63
N LEU A 474 -25.66 11.26 46.20
CA LEU A 474 -26.11 9.86 46.19
C LEU A 474 -27.02 9.52 45.02
N ASN A 475 -28.25 10.05 45.03
CA ASN A 475 -29.26 9.88 43.98
C ASN A 475 -29.73 11.26 43.54
N PHE A 476 -29.26 11.73 42.39
CA PHE A 476 -29.31 13.14 42.00
C PHE A 476 -30.13 13.46 40.74
N PRO A 477 -31.30 12.83 40.50
CA PRO A 477 -32.14 13.17 39.34
C PRO A 477 -32.55 14.65 39.34
N ASP A 478 -32.76 15.20 40.53
CA ASP A 478 -33.13 16.59 40.77
C ASP A 478 -32.01 17.59 40.37
N ALA A 479 -30.76 17.12 40.31
CA ALA A 479 -29.60 17.98 40.06
C ALA A 479 -29.11 17.94 38.61
N LEU A 480 -29.57 17.00 37.79
CA LEU A 480 -29.12 16.84 36.40
C LEU A 480 -29.29 18.09 35.56
N THR A 481 -30.35 18.84 35.83
CA THR A 481 -30.69 20.07 35.11
C THR A 481 -30.08 21.32 35.76
N ALA A 482 -29.34 21.16 36.86
CA ALA A 482 -28.70 22.28 37.54
C ALA A 482 -27.43 22.76 36.80
N GLY A 483 -26.81 21.93 35.96
CA GLY A 483 -25.57 22.28 35.23
C GLY A 483 -25.69 23.58 34.43
N PRO A 484 -26.59 23.67 33.43
CA PRO A 484 -26.77 24.89 32.63
C PRO A 484 -27.20 26.11 33.46
N VAL A 485 -27.96 25.87 34.53
CA VAL A 485 -28.44 26.91 35.45
C VAL A 485 -27.28 27.49 36.27
N ALA A 486 -26.46 26.62 36.86
CA ALA A 486 -25.30 27.00 37.64
C ALA A 486 -24.22 27.66 36.76
N ALA A 487 -23.98 27.15 35.55
CA ALA A 487 -23.06 27.77 34.60
C ALA A 487 -23.52 29.17 34.18
N ARG A 488 -24.82 29.38 33.96
CA ARG A 488 -25.38 30.72 33.64
C ARG A 488 -25.21 31.70 34.80
N GLU A 489 -25.26 31.23 36.04
CA GLU A 489 -24.97 32.03 37.24
C GLU A 489 -23.48 32.09 37.61
N LYS A 490 -22.60 31.48 36.80
CA LYS A 490 -21.15 31.33 37.07
C LYS A 490 -20.90 30.80 38.49
N ALA A 491 -21.61 29.73 38.83
CA ALA A 491 -21.61 29.14 40.16
C ALA A 491 -21.15 27.66 40.10
N PRO A 492 -20.27 27.19 41.01
CA PRO A 492 -19.94 25.78 41.09
C PRO A 492 -21.09 24.95 41.67
N ILE A 493 -21.13 23.67 41.30
CA ILE A 493 -21.95 22.66 41.96
C ILE A 493 -21.07 21.85 42.90
N LEU A 494 -21.38 21.89 44.20
CA LEU A 494 -20.81 21.02 45.21
C LEU A 494 -21.81 19.92 45.61
N LEU A 495 -21.29 18.78 46.05
CA LEU A 495 -22.09 17.63 46.44
C LEU A 495 -22.14 17.49 47.96
N THR A 496 -23.26 17.03 48.52
CA THR A 496 -23.44 16.73 49.95
C THR A 496 -24.06 15.35 50.15
N ASP A 497 -23.93 14.77 51.35
CA ASP A 497 -24.81 13.68 51.77
C ASP A 497 -26.20 14.24 52.13
N GLN A 498 -27.22 13.39 52.15
CA GLN A 498 -28.58 13.76 52.52
C GLN A 498 -28.65 14.38 53.93
N LYS A 499 -27.88 13.87 54.88
CA LYS A 499 -27.98 14.22 56.31
C LYS A 499 -26.73 14.92 56.87
N LYS A 500 -25.63 14.97 56.13
CA LYS A 500 -24.35 15.53 56.57
C LYS A 500 -23.64 16.25 55.44
N ILE A 501 -22.97 17.36 55.75
CA ILE A 501 -22.02 18.01 54.84
C ILE A 501 -20.66 17.28 54.93
N PRO A 502 -20.15 16.68 53.85
CA PRO A 502 -18.82 16.05 53.83
C PRO A 502 -17.70 17.07 54.07
N ALA A 503 -16.54 16.58 54.55
CA ALA A 503 -15.41 17.45 54.85
C ALA A 503 -14.91 18.23 53.62
N ALA A 504 -14.77 17.55 52.47
CA ALA A 504 -14.36 18.18 51.21
C ALA A 504 -15.32 19.33 50.82
N THR A 505 -16.63 19.10 50.91
CA THR A 505 -17.66 20.09 50.65
C THR A 505 -17.59 21.27 51.60
N SER A 506 -17.42 21.02 52.90
CA SER A 506 -17.29 22.08 53.90
C SER A 506 -16.04 22.94 53.67
N THR A 507 -14.91 22.31 53.34
CA THR A 507 -13.66 23.02 53.00
C THR A 507 -13.84 23.87 51.75
N ALA A 508 -14.44 23.32 50.69
CA ALA A 508 -14.70 24.06 49.46
C ALA A 508 -15.65 25.25 49.69
N LEU A 509 -16.72 25.08 50.47
CA LEU A 509 -17.66 26.17 50.81
C LEU A 509 -16.96 27.28 51.61
N LYS A 510 -16.09 26.92 52.56
CA LYS A 510 -15.30 27.90 53.29
C LYS A 510 -14.38 28.67 52.35
N ARG A 511 -13.67 27.98 51.46
CA ARG A 511 -12.77 28.62 50.47
C ARG A 511 -13.53 29.57 49.54
N LEU A 512 -14.69 29.15 49.03
CA LEU A 512 -15.49 29.92 48.08
C LEU A 512 -16.19 31.12 48.72
N HIS A 513 -16.37 31.14 50.04
CA HIS A 513 -17.03 32.21 50.80
C HIS A 513 -18.33 32.75 50.16
N PRO A 514 -19.33 31.89 49.85
CA PRO A 514 -20.52 32.34 49.12
C PRO A 514 -21.45 33.20 49.96
N SER A 515 -22.01 34.23 49.34
CA SER A 515 -23.09 35.02 49.94
C SER A 515 -24.45 34.34 49.81
N SER A 516 -24.62 33.50 48.80
CA SER A 516 -25.85 32.77 48.47
C SER A 516 -25.57 31.28 48.23
N ILE A 517 -26.39 30.39 48.81
CA ILE A 517 -26.33 28.95 48.54
C ILE A 517 -27.68 28.49 47.99
N VAL A 518 -27.64 27.78 46.85
CA VAL A 518 -28.83 27.17 46.23
C VAL A 518 -28.82 25.67 46.50
N VAL A 519 -29.73 25.20 47.34
CA VAL A 519 -29.92 23.77 47.60
C VAL A 519 -30.86 23.19 46.55
N VAL A 520 -30.35 22.25 45.75
CA VAL A 520 -31.10 21.60 44.67
C VAL A 520 -31.75 20.31 45.16
N GLY A 521 -33.05 20.17 44.91
CA GLY A 521 -33.88 19.03 45.30
C GLY A 521 -34.64 19.22 46.60
N GLY A 522 -35.62 18.34 46.81
CA GLY A 522 -36.46 18.32 48.01
C GLY A 522 -35.69 17.95 49.28
N THR A 523 -36.37 17.96 50.43
CA THR A 523 -35.78 17.56 51.73
C THR A 523 -35.36 16.09 51.78
N GLY A 524 -35.94 15.25 50.91
CA GLY A 524 -35.52 13.87 50.69
C GLY A 524 -34.17 13.74 49.95
N ALA A 525 -33.74 14.74 49.18
CA ALA A 525 -32.42 14.74 48.54
C ALA A 525 -31.36 15.40 49.45
N VAL A 526 -31.69 16.57 49.99
CA VAL A 526 -30.85 17.32 50.93
C VAL A 526 -31.70 17.75 52.11
N SER A 527 -31.47 17.21 53.30
CA SER A 527 -32.33 17.44 54.47
C SER A 527 -32.42 18.91 54.89
N ALA A 528 -33.47 19.25 55.63
CA ALA A 528 -33.62 20.58 56.24
C ALA A 528 -32.48 20.88 57.23
N SER A 529 -31.93 19.84 57.89
CA SER A 529 -30.76 19.94 58.76
C SER A 529 -29.53 20.44 57.99
N VAL A 530 -29.23 19.83 56.83
CA VAL A 530 -28.10 20.26 55.98
C VAL A 530 -28.31 21.70 55.49
N ALA A 531 -29.51 22.08 55.03
CA ALA A 531 -29.80 23.45 54.64
C ALA A 531 -29.60 24.46 55.79
N SER A 532 -29.98 24.08 57.02
CA SER A 532 -29.75 24.90 58.22
C SER A 532 -28.27 25.00 58.59
N GLN A 533 -27.48 23.95 58.34
CA GLN A 533 -26.02 23.99 58.52
C GLN A 533 -25.36 24.93 57.50
N LEU A 534 -25.80 24.89 56.23
CA LEU A 534 -25.32 25.79 55.17
C LEU A 534 -25.62 27.26 55.50
N ALA A 535 -26.81 27.54 56.06
CA ALA A 535 -27.21 28.90 56.45
C ALA A 535 -26.40 29.49 57.62
N ARG A 536 -25.65 28.65 58.36
CA ARG A 536 -24.79 29.08 59.47
C ARG A 536 -23.32 29.22 59.07
N LEU A 537 -22.99 28.98 57.81
CA LEU A 537 -21.63 29.22 57.32
C LEU A 537 -21.35 30.72 57.26
N ASP A 538 -20.13 31.08 57.58
CA ASP A 538 -19.68 32.47 57.55
C ASP A 538 -19.82 33.07 56.14
N GLY A 539 -20.31 34.30 56.06
CA GLY A 539 -20.61 35.00 54.80
C GLY A 539 -21.95 34.66 54.13
N VAL A 540 -22.61 33.55 54.49
CA VAL A 540 -23.88 33.16 53.86
C VAL A 540 -25.04 34.02 54.38
N THR A 541 -25.64 34.80 53.49
CA THR A 541 -26.81 35.65 53.80
C THR A 541 -28.12 35.05 53.31
N LYS A 542 -28.05 34.13 52.35
CA LYS A 542 -29.24 33.53 51.73
C LYS A 542 -29.02 32.06 51.42
N VAL A 543 -29.96 31.22 51.87
CA VAL A 543 -30.07 29.82 51.43
C VAL A 543 -31.42 29.65 50.74
N THR A 544 -31.39 29.34 49.45
CA THR A 544 -32.60 29.12 48.64
C THR A 544 -32.71 27.65 48.29
N ARG A 545 -33.84 27.01 48.57
CA ARG A 545 -34.11 25.65 48.09
C ARG A 545 -34.89 25.71 46.79
N ILE A 546 -34.42 24.95 45.80
CA ILE A 546 -35.14 24.71 44.55
C ILE A 546 -35.39 23.20 44.46
N GLY A 547 -36.58 22.76 44.86
CA GLY A 547 -36.99 21.37 44.82
C GLY A 547 -38.51 21.26 44.74
N GLY A 548 -39.00 20.60 43.72
CA GLY A 548 -40.42 20.30 43.53
C GLY A 548 -40.85 19.01 44.23
N ILE A 549 -42.12 18.63 44.04
CA ILE A 549 -42.68 17.36 44.48
C ILE A 549 -41.99 16.17 43.81
N ASP A 550 -41.43 16.38 42.61
CA ASP A 550 -40.66 15.42 41.85
C ASP A 550 -39.54 16.10 41.04
N ARG A 551 -38.77 15.29 40.33
CA ARG A 551 -37.65 15.73 39.48
C ARG A 551 -38.10 16.56 38.28
N TYR A 552 -39.31 16.33 37.77
CA TYR A 552 -39.84 17.02 36.61
C TYR A 552 -40.17 18.46 37.01
N GLU A 553 -40.85 18.64 38.14
CA GLU A 553 -41.09 19.95 38.72
C GLU A 553 -39.79 20.64 39.13
N THR A 554 -38.85 19.92 39.74
CA THR A 554 -37.54 20.49 40.07
C THR A 554 -36.82 21.03 38.83
N SER A 555 -36.87 20.31 37.69
CA SER A 555 -36.29 20.80 36.44
C SER A 555 -36.94 22.09 35.93
N ARG A 556 -38.28 22.21 36.05
CA ARG A 556 -39.01 23.43 35.67
C ARG A 556 -38.69 24.60 36.61
N LEU A 557 -38.58 24.37 37.91
CA LEU A 557 -38.22 25.40 38.89
C LEU A 557 -36.78 25.90 38.68
N LEU A 558 -35.86 25.00 38.32
CA LEU A 558 -34.50 25.36 37.93
C LEU A 558 -34.48 26.18 36.63
N ALA A 559 -35.30 25.82 35.65
CA ALA A 559 -35.47 26.63 34.43
C ALA A 559 -36.00 28.03 34.75
N ASP A 560 -36.99 28.17 35.64
CA ASP A 560 -37.52 29.46 36.06
C ASP A 560 -36.47 30.36 36.73
N ARG A 561 -35.55 29.79 37.50
CA ARG A 561 -34.51 30.53 38.23
C ARG A 561 -33.58 31.30 37.30
N ALA A 562 -33.11 30.65 36.24
CA ALA A 562 -32.07 31.19 35.36
C ALA A 562 -32.59 31.64 33.98
N PHE A 563 -33.78 31.22 33.57
CA PHE A 563 -34.34 31.49 32.24
C PHE A 563 -35.68 32.25 32.30
N ALA A 564 -35.92 33.03 33.37
CA ALA A 564 -37.14 33.83 33.54
C ALA A 564 -37.45 34.80 32.38
N ASN A 565 -36.41 35.24 31.65
CA ASN A 565 -36.55 36.12 30.48
C ASN A 565 -36.79 35.36 29.15
N GLY A 566 -36.90 34.04 29.21
CA GLY A 566 -37.09 33.15 28.06
C GLY A 566 -35.83 32.39 27.64
N ALA A 567 -36.05 31.32 26.86
CA ALA A 567 -35.06 30.48 26.20
C ALA A 567 -35.69 29.91 24.90
N THR A 568 -35.18 30.34 23.74
CA THR A 568 -35.69 29.92 22.43
C THR A 568 -35.42 28.44 22.14
N SER A 569 -34.41 27.86 22.79
CA SER A 569 -34.11 26.44 22.77
C SER A 569 -34.27 25.82 24.16
N ALA A 570 -34.71 24.56 24.21
CA ALA A 570 -34.67 23.75 25.43
C ALA A 570 -34.20 22.32 25.11
N PHE A 571 -33.47 21.71 26.04
CA PHE A 571 -33.13 20.30 25.98
C PHE A 571 -34.18 19.50 26.74
N VAL A 572 -34.63 18.40 26.15
CA VAL A 572 -35.59 17.48 26.77
C VAL A 572 -34.93 16.13 26.95
N ALA A 573 -34.86 15.66 28.19
CA ALA A 573 -34.26 14.38 28.54
C ALA A 573 -35.19 13.57 29.45
N THR A 574 -35.02 12.25 29.48
CA THR A 574 -35.83 11.41 30.37
C THR A 574 -35.45 11.60 31.83
N GLY A 575 -36.46 11.68 32.70
CA GLY A 575 -36.28 11.68 34.16
C GLY A 575 -36.21 10.29 34.77
N VAL A 576 -36.01 9.22 34.00
CA VAL A 576 -36.01 7.83 34.50
C VAL A 576 -34.61 7.20 34.50
N ASN A 577 -33.80 7.46 33.48
CA ASN A 577 -32.43 6.97 33.34
C ASN A 577 -31.55 8.08 32.74
N TYR A 578 -30.49 8.49 33.43
CA TYR A 578 -29.96 9.86 33.30
C TYR A 578 -28.68 10.12 32.49
N PRO A 579 -28.06 9.17 31.74
CA PRO A 579 -26.89 9.49 30.93
C PRO A 579 -27.18 10.55 29.85
N ASP A 580 -28.42 10.59 29.37
CA ASP A 580 -28.88 11.50 28.32
C ASP A 580 -28.94 12.95 28.81
N ALA A 581 -29.50 13.18 30.01
CA ALA A 581 -29.55 14.50 30.63
C ALA A 581 -28.14 15.07 30.92
N LEU A 582 -27.18 14.21 31.28
CA LEU A 582 -25.79 14.63 31.52
C LEU A 582 -25.09 15.05 30.23
N SER A 583 -25.34 14.32 29.14
CA SER A 583 -24.79 14.65 27.82
C SER A 583 -25.28 16.01 27.32
N ALA A 584 -26.46 16.44 27.76
CA ALA A 584 -27.03 17.74 27.43
C ALA A 584 -26.41 18.91 28.22
N SER A 585 -25.79 18.68 29.38
CA SER A 585 -25.39 19.73 30.32
C SER A 585 -24.52 20.82 29.69
N ALA A 586 -23.34 20.43 29.18
CA ALA A 586 -22.40 21.38 28.58
C ALA A 586 -22.99 22.12 27.35
N PRO A 587 -23.56 21.42 26.34
CA PRO A 587 -24.20 22.08 25.20
C PRO A 587 -25.39 22.98 25.57
N ALA A 588 -26.23 22.59 26.53
CA ALA A 588 -27.36 23.40 26.98
C ALA A 588 -26.88 24.70 27.63
N GLY A 589 -25.83 24.62 28.46
CA GLY A 589 -25.17 25.81 28.99
C GLY A 589 -24.62 26.73 27.89
N LYS A 590 -23.91 26.16 26.90
CA LYS A 590 -23.29 26.89 25.78
C LYS A 590 -24.30 27.72 24.98
N ILE A 591 -25.47 27.16 24.67
CA ILE A 591 -26.49 27.86 23.89
C ILE A 591 -27.50 28.63 24.75
N GLY A 592 -27.30 28.68 26.08
CA GLY A 592 -28.23 29.34 26.99
C GLY A 592 -29.63 28.71 27.00
N ALA A 593 -29.70 27.38 27.04
CA ALA A 593 -30.93 26.61 27.11
C ALA A 593 -31.09 25.87 28.47
N PRO A 594 -32.31 25.77 29.02
CA PRO A 594 -32.57 24.88 30.15
C PRO A 594 -32.62 23.42 29.69
N ILE A 595 -32.42 22.51 30.65
CA ILE A 595 -32.80 21.10 30.49
C ILE A 595 -34.11 20.89 31.24
N LEU A 596 -35.12 20.34 30.57
CA LEU A 596 -36.39 19.93 31.13
C LEU A 596 -36.47 18.41 31.14
N LEU A 597 -36.89 17.85 32.27
CA LEU A 597 -37.09 16.41 32.39
C LEU A 597 -38.53 16.05 32.04
N VAL A 598 -38.71 14.96 31.30
CA VAL A 598 -40.01 14.36 31.00
C VAL A 598 -40.05 12.91 31.43
N ASN A 599 -41.24 12.39 31.73
CA ASN A 599 -41.43 10.96 31.86
C ASN A 599 -41.53 10.34 30.45
N GLY A 600 -40.38 9.99 29.89
CA GLY A 600 -40.25 9.61 28.49
C GLY A 600 -40.99 8.33 28.07
N THR A 601 -41.58 7.58 29.02
CA THR A 601 -42.41 6.39 28.71
C THR A 601 -43.91 6.70 28.66
N LYS A 602 -44.32 7.96 28.85
CA LYS A 602 -45.71 8.40 28.71
C LYS A 602 -46.03 8.71 27.25
N THR A 603 -47.31 8.77 26.92
CA THR A 603 -47.75 9.08 25.56
C THR A 603 -47.54 10.56 25.22
N ASN A 604 -47.76 11.47 26.17
CA ASN A 604 -47.74 12.91 25.92
C ASN A 604 -46.82 13.62 26.92
N VAL A 605 -46.28 14.78 26.52
CA VAL A 605 -45.61 15.69 27.46
C VAL A 605 -46.64 16.19 28.48
N ASP A 606 -46.27 16.20 29.76
CA ASP A 606 -47.19 16.65 30.81
C ASP A 606 -47.55 18.14 30.65
N ALA A 607 -48.76 18.50 31.09
CA ALA A 607 -49.30 19.85 30.90
C ALA A 607 -48.41 20.94 31.55
N ALA A 608 -47.75 20.64 32.67
CA ALA A 608 -46.88 21.60 33.33
C ALA A 608 -45.58 21.83 32.53
N THR A 609 -45.03 20.80 31.90
CA THR A 609 -43.88 20.93 31.00
C THR A 609 -44.24 21.66 29.70
N LYS A 610 -45.43 21.40 29.12
CA LYS A 610 -45.92 22.21 27.97
C LYS A 610 -46.09 23.68 28.35
N ALA A 611 -46.69 23.97 29.51
CA ALA A 611 -46.82 25.34 30.02
C ALA A 611 -45.46 26.01 30.25
N GLN A 612 -44.46 25.25 30.73
CA GLN A 612 -43.11 25.75 30.92
C GLN A 612 -42.44 26.13 29.58
N LEU A 613 -42.57 25.29 28.54
CA LEU A 613 -42.03 25.59 27.20
C LEU A 613 -42.66 26.87 26.62
N THR A 614 -43.97 27.05 26.79
CA THR A 614 -44.67 28.28 26.39
C THR A 614 -44.17 29.49 27.17
N LYS A 615 -44.00 29.37 28.49
CA LYS A 615 -43.47 30.44 29.36
C LYS A 615 -42.05 30.85 28.96
N LEU A 616 -41.22 29.86 28.61
CA LEU A 616 -39.86 30.07 28.12
C LEU A 616 -39.81 30.64 26.70
N LYS A 617 -40.93 30.63 25.97
CA LYS A 617 -41.00 30.98 24.53
C LYS A 617 -40.08 30.09 23.69
N THR A 618 -40.02 28.80 24.04
CA THR A 618 -39.19 27.82 23.34
C THR A 618 -39.80 27.51 21.97
N THR A 619 -38.99 27.65 20.92
CA THR A 619 -39.39 27.34 19.54
C THR A 619 -38.75 26.08 19.02
N THR A 620 -37.60 25.67 19.56
CA THR A 620 -36.85 24.48 19.15
C THR A 620 -36.51 23.64 20.37
N THR A 621 -36.65 22.32 20.26
CA THR A 621 -36.30 21.39 21.34
C THR A 621 -35.29 20.35 20.89
N TYR A 622 -34.32 20.05 21.75
CA TYR A 622 -33.35 18.99 21.51
C TYR A 622 -33.71 17.81 22.39
N VAL A 623 -34.26 16.76 21.78
CA VAL A 623 -34.66 15.52 22.48
C VAL A 623 -33.43 14.64 22.62
N VAL A 624 -32.91 14.50 23.84
CA VAL A 624 -31.69 13.71 24.10
C VAL A 624 -32.07 12.33 24.59
N GLY A 625 -31.76 11.32 23.78
CA GLY A 625 -32.11 9.91 24.02
C GLY A 625 -32.96 9.31 22.90
N GLY A 626 -32.82 8.00 22.71
CA GLY A 626 -33.56 7.25 21.70
C GLY A 626 -35.04 7.04 22.04
N THR A 627 -35.77 6.45 21.10
CA THR A 627 -37.22 6.20 21.22
C THR A 627 -37.57 5.28 22.40
N GLY A 628 -36.65 4.40 22.80
CA GLY A 628 -36.79 3.53 23.97
C GLY A 628 -36.77 4.23 25.33
N VAL A 629 -36.35 5.51 25.39
CA VAL A 629 -36.31 6.29 26.65
C VAL A 629 -37.16 7.56 26.59
N ILE A 630 -37.44 8.07 25.39
CA ILE A 630 -38.41 9.14 25.10
C ILE A 630 -39.17 8.74 23.84
N THR A 631 -40.46 8.41 23.95
CA THR A 631 -41.28 7.96 22.82
C THR A 631 -41.39 9.01 21.70
N ASP A 632 -41.70 8.55 20.49
CA ASP A 632 -41.97 9.44 19.34
C ASP A 632 -43.15 10.38 19.61
N THR A 633 -44.17 9.87 20.31
CA THR A 633 -45.35 10.68 20.68
C THR A 633 -45.03 11.82 21.64
N ILE A 634 -44.00 11.69 22.48
CA ILE A 634 -43.50 12.81 23.29
C ILE A 634 -42.73 13.81 22.43
N GLU A 635 -41.96 13.33 21.44
CA GLU A 635 -41.23 14.20 20.51
C GLU A 635 -42.19 15.02 19.64
N ASP A 636 -43.23 14.41 19.10
CA ASP A 636 -44.28 15.07 18.30
C ASP A 636 -45.01 16.18 19.09
N ASP A 637 -45.02 16.08 20.41
CA ASP A 637 -45.65 17.01 21.34
C ASP A 637 -44.79 18.26 21.65
N LEU A 638 -43.55 18.29 21.17
CA LEU A 638 -42.56 19.34 21.45
C LEU A 638 -42.37 20.28 20.25
N PRO A 639 -42.04 21.56 20.48
CA PRO A 639 -41.84 22.52 19.40
C PRO A 639 -40.52 22.25 18.66
N ASP A 640 -40.60 22.11 17.33
CA ASP A 640 -39.48 21.87 16.39
C ASP A 640 -38.43 20.93 16.98
N ALA A 641 -38.86 19.70 17.26
CA ALA A 641 -38.08 18.73 17.99
C ALA A 641 -36.98 18.11 17.12
N ILE A 642 -35.76 18.10 17.64
CA ILE A 642 -34.57 17.51 17.03
C ILE A 642 -34.04 16.44 17.96
N ARG A 643 -34.22 15.17 17.59
CA ARG A 643 -33.68 14.06 18.36
C ARG A 643 -32.17 13.86 18.17
N LEU A 644 -31.47 13.76 19.28
CA LEU A 644 -30.04 13.46 19.37
C LEU A 644 -29.88 12.17 20.18
N ALA A 645 -29.60 11.06 19.48
CA ALA A 645 -29.58 9.73 20.06
C ALA A 645 -28.56 8.80 19.38
N GLY A 646 -28.13 7.77 20.10
CA GLY A 646 -27.35 6.67 19.57
C GLY A 646 -27.74 5.33 20.19
N MET A 647 -27.08 4.24 19.76
CA MET A 647 -27.37 2.88 20.22
C MET A 647 -27.09 2.68 21.73
N ASP A 648 -26.22 3.50 22.29
CA ASP A 648 -25.90 3.51 23.71
C ASP A 648 -25.63 4.94 24.20
N ARG A 649 -25.32 5.07 25.49
CA ARG A 649 -25.01 6.36 26.14
C ARG A 649 -23.81 7.08 25.55
N TYR A 650 -22.81 6.36 25.03
CA TYR A 650 -21.62 6.97 24.44
C TYR A 650 -21.94 7.53 23.06
N ALA A 651 -22.72 6.79 22.27
CA ALA A 651 -23.21 7.24 20.98
C ALA A 651 -24.21 8.41 21.10
N THR A 652 -25.11 8.41 22.09
CA THR A 652 -25.97 9.58 22.39
C THR A 652 -25.14 10.79 22.79
N ASN A 653 -24.19 10.63 23.71
CA ASN A 653 -23.27 11.70 24.11
C ASN A 653 -22.52 12.28 22.91
N LEU A 654 -22.03 11.42 22.02
CA LEU A 654 -21.34 11.81 20.80
C LEU A 654 -22.25 12.56 19.81
N ALA A 655 -23.49 12.10 19.63
CA ALA A 655 -24.49 12.76 18.77
C ALA A 655 -24.80 14.17 19.27
N VAL A 656 -24.92 14.34 20.60
CA VAL A 656 -25.09 15.66 21.21
C VAL A 656 -23.85 16.52 21.00
N ALA A 657 -22.65 16.02 21.33
CA ALA A 657 -21.43 16.82 21.19
C ALA A 657 -21.18 17.29 19.74
N LYS A 658 -21.30 16.39 18.75
CA LYS A 658 -21.12 16.72 17.32
C LYS A 658 -22.03 17.83 16.82
N ARG A 659 -23.23 17.97 17.40
CA ARG A 659 -24.20 18.99 17.00
C ARG A 659 -23.76 20.41 17.38
N PHE A 660 -22.99 20.56 18.47
CA PHE A 660 -22.69 21.85 19.10
C PHE A 660 -21.19 22.21 19.15
N TYR A 661 -20.31 21.27 18.82
CA TYR A 661 -18.86 21.47 18.81
C TYR A 661 -18.24 20.90 17.53
N SER A 662 -17.72 21.80 16.69
CA SER A 662 -16.89 21.47 15.51
C SER A 662 -15.39 21.61 15.80
N SER A 663 -15.05 22.39 16.82
CA SER A 663 -13.72 22.54 17.42
C SER A 663 -13.89 22.86 18.91
N ALA A 664 -12.86 22.61 19.70
CA ALA A 664 -12.81 22.98 21.11
C ALA A 664 -11.36 23.09 21.56
N GLU A 665 -11.02 24.11 22.34
CA GLU A 665 -9.69 24.22 22.96
C GLU A 665 -9.55 23.28 24.17
N ASN A 666 -10.65 23.11 24.92
CA ASN A 666 -10.76 22.28 26.11
C ASN A 666 -11.72 21.11 25.86
N ILE A 667 -11.38 19.91 26.32
CA ILE A 667 -12.32 18.78 26.42
C ILE A 667 -12.39 18.26 27.85
N TYR A 668 -13.56 17.74 28.22
CA TYR A 668 -13.82 17.14 29.52
C TYR A 668 -14.24 15.69 29.34
N VAL A 669 -13.64 14.78 30.10
CA VAL A 669 -13.88 13.34 29.99
C VAL A 669 -14.37 12.81 31.32
N ALA A 670 -15.56 12.21 31.31
CA ALA A 670 -16.14 11.55 32.48
C ALA A 670 -16.50 10.09 32.17
N THR A 671 -16.62 9.28 33.22
CA THR A 671 -17.05 7.88 33.05
C THR A 671 -18.52 7.79 32.63
N GLY A 672 -18.82 6.91 31.68
CA GLY A 672 -20.18 6.62 31.25
C GLY A 672 -21.01 5.77 32.22
N ARG A 673 -20.51 5.36 33.39
CA ARG A 673 -21.18 4.36 34.26
C ARG A 673 -21.72 4.92 35.59
N ASN A 674 -21.03 5.86 36.23
CA ASN A 674 -21.42 6.46 37.51
C ASN A 674 -21.09 7.95 37.46
N PHE A 675 -22.10 8.82 37.49
CA PHE A 675 -21.98 10.16 36.91
C PHE A 675 -21.87 11.38 37.84
N PRO A 676 -21.52 11.28 39.14
CA PRO A 676 -21.41 12.49 39.95
C PRO A 676 -20.29 13.42 39.45
N ASP A 677 -19.23 12.86 38.85
CA ASP A 677 -18.11 13.63 38.29
C ASP A 677 -18.52 14.38 37.00
N ALA A 678 -19.35 13.75 36.16
CA ALA A 678 -19.92 14.36 34.95
C ALA A 678 -20.87 15.52 35.28
N LEU A 679 -21.68 15.38 36.34
CA LEU A 679 -22.61 16.41 36.78
C LEU A 679 -21.90 17.72 37.13
N VAL A 680 -20.84 17.61 37.96
CA VAL A 680 -20.09 18.79 38.42
C VAL A 680 -19.18 19.34 37.33
N GLY A 681 -18.55 18.47 36.54
CA GLY A 681 -17.69 18.88 35.43
C GLY A 681 -18.44 19.51 34.26
N GLY A 682 -19.74 19.23 34.10
CA GLY A 682 -20.56 19.85 33.05
C GLY A 682 -20.64 21.37 33.16
N VAL A 683 -20.58 21.94 34.38
CA VAL A 683 -20.54 23.38 34.60
C VAL A 683 -19.25 23.97 34.04
N LEU A 684 -18.11 23.35 34.38
CA LEU A 684 -16.81 23.79 33.92
C LEU A 684 -16.69 23.66 32.40
N ALA A 685 -17.14 22.53 31.84
CA ALA A 685 -17.23 22.33 30.40
C ALA A 685 -18.05 23.41 29.68
N THR A 686 -19.16 23.88 30.28
CA THR A 686 -19.90 25.04 29.74
C THR A 686 -19.07 26.32 29.78
N LEU A 687 -18.43 26.62 30.91
CA LEU A 687 -17.70 27.88 31.11
C LEU A 687 -16.51 28.01 30.16
N ASP A 688 -15.86 26.89 29.82
CA ASP A 688 -14.74 26.84 28.88
C ASP A 688 -15.15 26.54 27.43
N GLU A 689 -16.46 26.54 27.16
CA GLU A 689 -17.05 26.21 25.85
C GLU A 689 -16.57 24.86 25.25
N GLY A 690 -16.24 23.90 26.12
CA GLY A 690 -15.75 22.57 25.76
C GLY A 690 -16.83 21.48 25.87
N PRO A 691 -16.76 20.40 25.07
CA PRO A 691 -17.65 19.26 25.22
C PRO A 691 -17.29 18.43 26.46
N LEU A 692 -18.34 17.86 27.08
CA LEU A 692 -18.22 16.77 28.05
C LEU A 692 -18.44 15.43 27.32
N LEU A 693 -17.35 14.68 27.13
CA LEU A 693 -17.32 13.39 26.46
C LEU A 693 -17.33 12.23 27.45
N LEU A 694 -18.05 11.16 27.11
CA LEU A 694 -18.10 9.96 27.92
C LEU A 694 -17.13 8.88 27.43
N ALA A 695 -16.39 8.29 28.35
CA ALA A 695 -15.49 7.17 28.12
C ALA A 695 -15.77 5.99 29.07
N THR A 696 -15.21 4.84 28.75
CA THR A 696 -15.11 3.73 29.72
C THR A 696 -13.91 3.97 30.64
N LYS A 697 -13.75 3.15 31.69
CA LYS A 697 -12.60 3.27 32.60
C LYS A 697 -11.26 3.23 31.86
N THR A 698 -11.12 2.30 30.92
CA THR A 698 -9.82 1.94 30.33
C THR A 698 -9.70 2.35 28.86
N ALA A 699 -10.78 2.78 28.22
CA ALA A 699 -10.78 3.03 26.78
C ALA A 699 -11.83 4.06 26.33
N TRP A 700 -11.47 4.77 25.27
CA TRP A 700 -12.41 5.54 24.47
C TRP A 700 -13.23 4.60 23.59
N PRO A 701 -14.56 4.81 23.47
CA PRO A 701 -15.29 4.31 22.32
C PRO A 701 -14.66 4.84 21.03
N ALA A 702 -14.41 3.98 20.04
CA ALA A 702 -13.63 4.34 18.84
C ALA A 702 -14.15 5.61 18.13
N ALA A 703 -15.47 5.72 17.94
CA ALA A 703 -16.07 6.89 17.33
C ALA A 703 -15.91 8.18 18.16
N THR A 704 -15.85 8.07 19.49
CA THR A 704 -15.59 9.20 20.39
C THR A 704 -14.13 9.62 20.31
N LEU A 705 -13.19 8.66 20.23
CA LEU A 705 -11.76 8.96 20.04
C LEU A 705 -11.52 9.73 18.74
N SER A 706 -12.04 9.22 17.62
CA SER A 706 -11.89 9.89 16.31
C SER A 706 -12.48 11.30 16.32
N TYR A 707 -13.63 11.49 16.98
CA TYR A 707 -14.22 12.81 17.12
C TYR A 707 -13.41 13.74 18.04
N ALA A 708 -12.96 13.26 19.19
CA ALA A 708 -12.13 14.06 20.10
C ALA A 708 -10.84 14.52 19.41
N ALA A 709 -10.18 13.64 18.65
CA ALA A 709 -9.02 13.99 17.84
C ALA A 709 -9.34 15.05 16.77
N SER A 710 -10.54 15.03 16.18
CA SER A 710 -10.97 16.00 15.17
C SER A 710 -11.25 17.40 15.72
N LEU A 711 -11.44 17.56 17.03
CA LEU A 711 -11.75 18.86 17.65
C LEU A 711 -10.55 19.80 17.71
N GLY A 712 -9.33 19.28 17.56
CA GLY A 712 -8.09 20.06 17.63
C GLY A 712 -7.81 20.67 19.01
N PHE A 713 -8.26 20.00 20.08
CA PHE A 713 -8.12 20.51 21.45
C PHE A 713 -6.66 20.51 21.93
N ALA A 714 -6.34 21.51 22.76
CA ALA A 714 -5.03 21.66 23.39
C ALA A 714 -5.02 21.09 24.82
N HIS A 715 -6.17 21.12 25.50
CA HIS A 715 -6.29 20.83 26.93
C HIS A 715 -7.34 19.75 27.23
N GLY A 716 -6.90 18.63 27.77
CA GLY A 716 -7.76 17.50 28.15
C GLY A 716 -7.96 17.40 29.67
N HIS A 717 -9.20 17.22 30.12
CA HIS A 717 -9.53 17.12 31.54
C HIS A 717 -10.17 15.77 31.88
N LEU A 718 -9.53 14.97 32.72
CA LEU A 718 -10.14 13.76 33.28
C LEU A 718 -10.90 14.09 34.57
N LEU A 719 -12.21 13.85 34.58
CA LEU A 719 -13.09 14.08 35.72
C LEU A 719 -13.27 12.79 36.52
N GLY A 720 -12.67 12.75 37.71
CA GLY A 720 -12.67 11.61 38.62
C GLY A 720 -11.31 10.91 38.74
N GLY A 721 -11.18 10.11 39.81
CA GLY A 721 -9.94 9.41 40.13
C GLY A 721 -9.62 8.23 39.21
N THR A 722 -8.43 7.65 39.37
CA THR A 722 -7.99 6.45 38.62
C THR A 722 -8.87 5.21 38.86
N GLY A 723 -9.67 5.21 39.93
CA GLY A 723 -10.68 4.18 40.16
C GLY A 723 -11.77 4.14 39.07
N VAL A 724 -12.06 5.27 38.42
CA VAL A 724 -13.15 5.43 37.43
C VAL A 724 -12.68 5.74 36.00
N LEU A 725 -11.51 6.36 35.83
CA LEU A 725 -10.87 6.67 34.54
C LEU A 725 -9.35 6.51 34.62
N ASP A 726 -8.75 5.64 33.81
CA ASP A 726 -7.31 5.36 33.79
C ASP A 726 -6.53 6.46 33.05
N ASP A 727 -5.24 6.58 33.35
CA ASP A 727 -4.36 7.58 32.71
C ASP A 727 -4.03 7.25 31.25
N ASN A 728 -4.26 6.01 30.79
CA ASN A 728 -4.06 5.61 29.40
C ASN A 728 -4.98 6.36 28.42
N LEU A 729 -6.12 6.88 28.90
CA LEU A 729 -7.03 7.71 28.11
C LEU A 729 -6.36 8.99 27.60
N LYS A 730 -5.30 9.47 28.28
CA LYS A 730 -4.54 10.67 27.88
C LYS A 730 -3.72 10.46 26.61
N ALA A 731 -3.29 9.23 26.35
CA ALA A 731 -2.47 8.91 25.18
C ALA A 731 -3.25 9.04 23.86
N MET A 732 -4.60 9.04 23.91
CA MET A 732 -5.47 9.08 22.73
C MET A 732 -5.05 8.11 21.62
N ASN A 733 -4.50 6.96 22.01
CA ASN A 733 -3.86 6.06 21.07
C ASN A 733 -4.91 5.40 20.18
N THR A 734 -4.72 5.48 18.87
CA THR A 734 -5.56 4.84 17.84
C THR A 734 -5.20 3.38 17.58
N THR A 735 -4.24 2.83 18.33
CA THR A 735 -3.78 1.44 18.19
C THR A 735 -4.86 0.48 18.67
N PHE A 736 -5.60 -0.09 17.72
CA PHE A 736 -6.36 -1.33 17.86
C PHE A 736 -5.82 -2.36 16.87
#